data_AF-A0A9W8EY43-F1
#
_entry.id   AF-A0A9W8EY43-F1
#
_cell.length_a   1.000
_cell.length_b   1.000
_cell.length_c   1.000
_cell.angle_alpha   90.00
_cell.angle_beta   90.00
_cell.angle_gamma   90.00
#
_symmetry.space_group_name_H-M   'P 1'
#
loop_
_entity.id
_entity.type
_entity.pdbx_description
1 polymer ?
#
loop_
_entity_poly.entity_id
_entity_poly.type
_entity_poly.pdbx_seq_one_letter_code
_entity_poly.pdbx_strand_id
1 'polypeptide(L)'
;MNLSYGTFDALIVGRRYYDGHTQTGEDIELYREPRNPYDVNAIAVYSLGGQMLGHLPRWLAKVLAPCIDKIGCILKGKVTGPGNVYVTPIDLYIYAPHDASSRLRKQLDAYWDMWQLTVPVPANSKCNKSIPAENTGNRLLVISTAAGMGDWIAYLLNDFTRLFVLHIHAVMDAQKLHSIRHECATLKDGSPHPSRPQIPVVVGQETWSRIHALFRELLASANSNIDLDIDPLAAVWSDALTDLCMFVRNAAAMDQSNQAAANSADIVSDIISTIRVTLRCEMTYPEAKKCGAAAGQALSNMATNNKPLQRQLMESEIRDCKSPIESIYLYLLASTNSKTNMAGLMLILNTIKDDDSLSKLLCTTETGQMLAGRVGEMFGESNDDEADEKTMLYVILEEIIQRGHLTLLLTTDPALEAYGLLNALAVYCNENPGPLVCSQIFDMSLLTAIARILTKCHDLLQNVWKSADDTELGDVGMDDIMAAHRSLASTVSILGTITTDIEQQLAVRVLDSGIIQQVIALLGLLSQNLPRIEKASTASTLPETESGLIKRLFMFKCSLIQIIGNISHNNTAAQNLIRELHGLALVLDHMRIDDNHPFIKEYAVVALRSLLENNPTSQAYVSDMEAKGVVQDPKLASAGIQASLDSSGHISVKREASTNTFNVKENSGT
;
A
#
# COMPACT_ATOMS: atom_id res chain seq x y z
N MET A 1 9.59 -19.93 26.60
CA MET A 1 9.20 -18.52 26.42
C MET A 1 8.20 -18.45 25.30
N ASN A 2 7.12 -17.69 25.46
CA ASN A 2 6.20 -17.41 24.37
C ASN A 2 6.78 -16.26 23.55
N LEU A 3 6.81 -16.42 22.22
CA LEU A 3 7.25 -15.40 21.28
C LEU A 3 6.04 -14.66 20.73
N SER A 4 6.22 -13.37 20.40
CA SER A 4 5.22 -12.64 19.63
C SER A 4 5.24 -13.19 18.21
N TYR A 5 4.06 -13.55 17.72
CA TYR A 5 3.90 -14.01 16.36
C TYR A 5 3.32 -12.94 15.45
N GLY A 6 2.71 -11.87 15.99
CA GLY A 6 2.31 -10.66 15.25
C GLY A 6 1.01 -10.04 15.77
N THR A 7 0.53 -9.02 15.05
CA THR A 7 -0.56 -8.13 15.47
C THR A 7 -1.75 -8.19 14.49
N PHE A 8 -2.96 -7.95 15.00
CA PHE A 8 -4.20 -7.98 14.23
C PHE A 8 -5.25 -6.98 14.71
N ASP A 9 -5.75 -6.14 13.80
CA ASP A 9 -6.80 -5.17 14.09
C ASP A 9 -8.16 -5.85 14.22
N ALA A 10 -8.85 -5.60 15.32
CA ALA A 10 -10.15 -6.18 15.62
C ALA A 10 -11.10 -5.16 16.24
N LEU A 11 -12.32 -5.62 16.52
CA LEU A 11 -13.32 -4.85 17.24
C LEU A 11 -13.77 -5.64 18.47
N ILE A 12 -13.91 -4.97 19.62
CA ILE A 12 -14.77 -5.44 20.71
C ILE A 12 -16.20 -5.23 20.24
N VAL A 13 -17.00 -6.28 20.20
CA VAL A 13 -18.43 -6.22 19.83
C VAL A 13 -19.32 -6.49 21.04
N GLY A 14 -20.60 -6.12 20.92
CA GLY A 14 -21.58 -6.32 21.98
C GLY A 14 -21.45 -5.34 23.13
N ARG A 15 -20.82 -4.17 22.90
CA ARG A 15 -20.57 -3.13 23.91
C ARG A 15 -21.83 -2.73 24.67
N ARG A 16 -22.98 -2.62 24.00
CA ARG A 16 -24.28 -2.28 24.61
C ARG A 16 -24.77 -3.20 25.73
N TYR A 17 -24.17 -4.38 25.91
CA TYR A 17 -24.59 -5.35 26.92
C TYR A 17 -23.72 -5.31 28.19
N TYR A 18 -22.68 -4.46 28.22
CA TYR A 18 -21.71 -4.40 29.30
C TYR A 18 -21.38 -2.95 29.66
N ASP A 19 -21.24 -2.67 30.95
CA ASP A 19 -21.00 -1.31 31.45
C ASP A 19 -19.52 -0.90 31.46
N GLY A 20 -18.63 -1.77 30.98
CA GLY A 20 -17.19 -1.51 30.97
C GLY A 20 -16.82 -0.33 30.07
N HIS A 21 -16.01 0.58 30.58
CA HIS A 21 -15.50 1.72 29.81
C HIS A 21 -14.13 1.42 29.20
N THR A 22 -13.85 2.03 28.05
CA THR A 22 -12.57 1.86 27.34
C THR A 22 -11.95 3.22 27.10
N GLN A 23 -10.65 3.35 27.33
CA GLN A 23 -9.87 4.53 26.92
C GLN A 23 -8.95 4.17 25.77
N THR A 24 -8.79 5.08 24.79
CA THR A 24 -7.81 4.90 23.71
C THR A 24 -6.42 4.72 24.31
N GLY A 25 -5.72 3.68 23.89
CA GLY A 25 -4.41 3.29 24.39
C GLY A 25 -4.42 2.31 25.57
N GLU A 26 -5.59 1.94 26.09
CA GLU A 26 -5.72 1.00 27.22
C GLU A 26 -5.44 -0.45 26.81
N ASP A 27 -4.65 -1.17 27.61
CA ASP A 27 -4.42 -2.61 27.45
C ASP A 27 -5.65 -3.42 27.89
N ILE A 28 -5.91 -4.53 27.19
CA ILE A 28 -7.05 -5.42 27.44
C ILE A 28 -6.63 -6.89 27.55
N GLU A 29 -7.42 -7.64 28.29
CA GLU A 29 -7.25 -9.07 28.51
C GLU A 29 -8.34 -9.88 27.80
N LEU A 30 -7.96 -11.03 27.25
CA LEU A 30 -8.85 -11.88 26.48
C LEU A 30 -8.94 -13.28 27.11
N TYR A 31 -10.16 -13.75 27.31
CA TYR A 31 -10.43 -15.03 27.96
C TYR A 31 -11.35 -15.91 27.13
N ARG A 32 -10.96 -17.18 26.99
CA ARG A 32 -11.80 -18.20 26.35
C ARG A 32 -12.99 -18.57 27.22
N GLU A 33 -14.17 -18.57 26.62
CA GLU A 33 -15.42 -19.04 27.24
C GLU A 33 -15.97 -20.28 26.49
N PRO A 34 -15.37 -21.48 26.66
CA PRO A 34 -15.81 -22.68 25.94
C PRO A 34 -17.21 -23.18 26.33
N ARG A 35 -17.76 -22.67 27.45
CA ARG A 35 -19.09 -23.00 27.96
C ARG A 35 -20.13 -21.90 27.70
N ASN A 36 -19.80 -20.89 26.91
CA ASN A 36 -20.75 -19.84 26.56
C ASN A 36 -21.96 -20.45 25.82
N PRO A 37 -23.22 -20.14 26.22
CA PRO A 37 -24.41 -20.79 25.68
C PRO A 37 -24.74 -20.40 24.23
N TYR A 38 -24.16 -19.30 23.71
CA TYR A 38 -24.43 -18.79 22.36
C TYR A 38 -23.34 -19.16 21.35
N ASP A 39 -22.09 -19.23 21.79
CA ASP A 39 -20.96 -19.61 20.94
C ASP A 39 -19.87 -20.32 21.74
N VAL A 40 -19.65 -21.60 21.45
CA VAL A 40 -18.60 -22.43 22.08
C VAL A 40 -17.18 -21.90 21.81
N ASN A 41 -17.01 -21.06 20.79
CA ASN A 41 -15.74 -20.43 20.46
C ASN A 41 -15.56 -19.05 21.10
N ALA A 42 -16.52 -18.57 21.90
CA ALA A 42 -16.50 -17.22 22.44
C ALA A 42 -15.18 -16.88 23.16
N ILE A 43 -14.72 -15.65 22.92
CA ILE A 43 -13.58 -15.02 23.59
C ILE A 43 -14.09 -13.69 24.15
N ALA A 44 -14.15 -13.61 25.47
CA ALA A 44 -14.54 -12.42 26.20
C ALA A 44 -13.36 -11.46 26.35
N VAL A 45 -13.65 -10.16 26.34
CA VAL A 45 -12.65 -9.09 26.44
C VAL A 45 -12.90 -8.29 27.72
N TYR A 46 -11.84 -8.09 28.50
CA TYR A 46 -11.85 -7.41 29.80
C TYR A 46 -10.82 -6.28 29.82
N SER A 47 -11.09 -5.24 30.62
CA SER A 47 -10.06 -4.27 31.00
C SER A 47 -9.09 -4.88 32.01
N LEU A 48 -7.91 -4.27 32.18
CA LEU A 48 -6.98 -4.63 33.26
C LEU A 48 -7.60 -4.51 34.67
N GLY A 49 -8.65 -3.71 34.81
CA GLY A 49 -9.43 -3.58 36.04
C GLY A 49 -10.45 -4.71 36.27
N GLY A 50 -10.49 -5.72 35.38
CA GLY A 50 -11.42 -6.85 35.47
C GLY A 50 -12.86 -6.55 35.05
N GLN A 51 -13.12 -5.41 34.41
CA GLN A 51 -14.44 -5.08 33.89
C GLN A 51 -14.64 -5.71 32.51
N MET A 52 -15.79 -6.36 32.30
CA MET A 52 -16.13 -6.95 31.02
C MET A 52 -16.45 -5.84 30.01
N LEU A 53 -15.74 -5.82 28.89
CA LEU A 53 -15.88 -4.80 27.85
C LEU A 53 -16.76 -5.27 26.69
N GLY A 54 -16.76 -6.58 26.42
CA GLY A 54 -17.51 -7.20 25.33
C GLY A 54 -16.89 -8.55 24.92
N HIS A 55 -17.07 -8.90 23.65
CA HIS A 55 -16.51 -10.12 23.07
C HIS A 55 -15.77 -9.82 21.77
N LEU A 56 -14.91 -10.74 21.34
CA LEU A 56 -14.45 -10.75 19.96
C LEU A 56 -15.60 -11.13 18.99
N PRO A 57 -15.56 -10.67 17.73
CA PRO A 57 -16.55 -11.06 16.74
C PRO A 57 -16.56 -12.58 16.55
N ARG A 58 -17.74 -13.16 16.35
CA ARG A 58 -17.93 -14.61 16.24
C ARG A 58 -17.01 -15.27 15.22
N TRP A 59 -16.80 -14.62 14.08
CA TRP A 59 -15.93 -15.14 13.03
C TRP A 59 -14.47 -15.21 13.50
N LEU A 60 -13.99 -14.18 14.20
CA LEU A 60 -12.63 -14.11 14.72
C LEU A 60 -12.44 -15.08 15.88
N ALA A 61 -13.43 -15.17 16.77
CA ALA A 61 -13.45 -16.12 17.88
C ALA A 61 -13.36 -17.58 17.36
N LYS A 62 -14.07 -17.91 16.27
CA LYS A 62 -14.01 -19.23 15.62
C LYS A 62 -12.61 -19.58 15.10
N VAL A 63 -11.83 -18.60 14.66
CA VAL A 63 -10.46 -18.80 14.18
C VAL A 63 -9.48 -18.91 15.34
N LEU A 64 -9.60 -18.04 16.35
CA LEU A 64 -8.63 -17.93 17.44
C LEU A 64 -8.86 -18.94 18.57
N ALA A 65 -10.09 -19.41 18.78
CA ALA A 65 -10.38 -20.37 19.85
C ALA A 65 -9.58 -21.68 19.75
N PRO A 66 -9.46 -22.34 18.57
CA PRO A 66 -8.58 -23.49 18.42
C PRO A 66 -7.09 -23.18 18.70
N CYS A 67 -6.64 -21.95 18.43
CA CYS A 67 -5.26 -21.54 18.69
C CYS A 67 -4.99 -21.48 20.19
N ILE A 68 -5.93 -20.94 20.97
CA ILE A 68 -5.82 -20.91 22.43
C ILE A 68 -5.94 -22.33 22.99
N ASP A 69 -6.97 -23.08 22.58
CA ASP A 69 -7.31 -24.37 23.20
C ASP A 69 -6.33 -25.49 22.87
N LYS A 70 -5.78 -25.51 21.64
CA LYS A 70 -4.98 -26.65 21.13
C LYS A 70 -3.50 -26.31 20.94
N ILE A 71 -3.17 -25.05 20.67
CA ILE A 71 -1.79 -24.62 20.36
C ILE A 71 -1.13 -23.96 21.59
N GLY A 72 -1.92 -23.45 22.52
CA GLY A 72 -1.44 -22.77 23.73
C GLY A 72 -1.13 -21.29 23.48
N CYS A 73 -1.87 -20.66 22.56
CA CYS A 73 -1.74 -19.23 22.29
C CYS A 73 -2.26 -18.39 23.46
N ILE A 74 -1.58 -17.28 23.72
CA ILE A 74 -2.01 -16.21 24.61
C ILE A 74 -2.33 -15.00 23.74
N LEU A 75 -3.55 -14.49 23.86
CA LEU A 75 -3.95 -13.25 23.23
C LEU A 75 -3.83 -12.11 24.23
N LYS A 76 -3.29 -10.99 23.78
CA LYS A 76 -3.39 -9.69 24.44
C LYS A 76 -3.97 -8.68 23.46
N GLY A 77 -4.37 -7.51 23.93
CA GLY A 77 -4.74 -6.45 23.01
C GLY A 77 -4.65 -5.06 23.61
N LYS A 78 -4.88 -4.05 22.77
CA LYS A 78 -4.87 -2.65 23.15
C LYS A 78 -5.96 -1.90 22.41
N VAL A 79 -6.64 -0.96 23.06
CA VAL A 79 -7.68 -0.13 22.45
C VAL A 79 -7.02 0.91 21.54
N THR A 80 -7.38 0.95 20.26
CA THR A 80 -6.74 1.82 19.26
C THR A 80 -7.50 3.10 18.95
N GLY A 81 -8.78 3.18 19.31
CA GLY A 81 -9.59 4.35 19.03
C GLY A 81 -10.87 4.44 19.86
N PRO A 82 -11.58 5.58 19.79
CA PRO A 82 -12.82 5.77 20.51
C PRO A 82 -13.88 4.77 20.04
N GLY A 83 -14.45 4.02 20.98
CA GLY A 83 -15.58 3.14 20.72
C GLY A 83 -16.91 3.88 20.68
N ASN A 84 -17.91 3.27 20.04
CA ASN A 84 -19.31 3.69 20.12
C ASN A 84 -20.12 2.69 20.99
N VAL A 85 -21.44 2.86 21.00
CA VAL A 85 -22.36 2.02 21.80
C VAL A 85 -22.36 0.55 21.36
N TYR A 86 -21.90 0.25 20.14
CA TYR A 86 -21.92 -1.10 19.57
C TYR A 86 -20.54 -1.77 19.55
N VAL A 87 -19.50 -1.02 19.20
CA VAL A 87 -18.15 -1.54 18.95
C VAL A 87 -17.04 -0.62 19.45
N THR A 88 -15.88 -1.19 19.79
CA THR A 88 -14.64 -0.46 20.10
C THR A 88 -13.47 -1.07 19.32
N PRO A 89 -12.66 -0.28 18.58
CA PRO A 89 -11.50 -0.79 17.84
C PRO A 89 -10.32 -1.14 18.76
N ILE A 90 -9.63 -2.23 18.44
CA ILE A 90 -8.52 -2.78 19.22
C ILE A 90 -7.46 -3.38 18.29
N ASP A 91 -6.22 -3.46 18.78
CA ASP A 91 -5.18 -4.34 18.26
C ASP A 91 -5.10 -5.59 19.11
N LEU A 92 -4.87 -6.73 18.48
CA LEU A 92 -4.64 -8.02 19.14
C LEU A 92 -3.22 -8.50 18.87
N TYR A 93 -2.54 -8.92 19.93
CA TYR A 93 -1.20 -9.49 19.88
C TYR A 93 -1.26 -10.99 20.19
N ILE A 94 -0.70 -11.80 19.30
CA ILE A 94 -0.68 -13.25 19.44
C ILE A 94 0.68 -13.71 19.95
N TYR A 95 0.69 -14.35 21.12
CA TYR A 95 1.87 -14.98 21.68
C TYR A 95 1.69 -16.50 21.71
N ALA A 96 2.74 -17.26 21.38
CA ALA A 96 2.68 -18.72 21.42
C ALA A 96 4.04 -19.35 21.75
N PRO A 97 4.10 -20.65 22.10
CA PRO A 97 5.36 -21.36 22.27
C PRO A 97 6.27 -21.27 21.04
N HIS A 98 7.60 -21.35 21.24
CA HIS A 98 8.59 -21.20 20.16
C HIS A 98 8.46 -22.25 19.04
N ASP A 99 7.95 -23.44 19.33
CA ASP A 99 7.72 -24.53 18.38
C ASP A 99 6.33 -24.48 17.71
N ALA A 100 5.49 -23.52 18.11
CA ALA A 100 4.11 -23.42 17.64
C ALA A 100 3.97 -22.85 16.23
N SER A 101 5.04 -22.30 15.62
CA SER A 101 4.96 -21.57 14.36
C SER A 101 4.34 -22.39 13.22
N SER A 102 4.73 -23.65 13.06
CA SER A 102 4.18 -24.53 12.01
C SER A 102 2.72 -24.92 12.26
N ARG A 103 2.34 -25.10 13.53
CA ARG A 103 0.97 -25.43 13.94
C ARG A 103 0.05 -24.21 13.81
N LEU A 104 0.54 -23.03 14.18
CA LEU A 104 -0.16 -21.76 13.98
C LEU A 104 -0.33 -21.49 12.50
N ARG A 105 0.73 -21.63 11.70
CA ARG A 105 0.66 -21.44 10.24
C ARG A 105 -0.38 -22.34 9.61
N LYS A 106 -0.41 -23.62 9.97
CA LYS A 106 -1.45 -24.56 9.51
C LYS A 106 -2.87 -24.20 9.99
N GLN A 107 -3.01 -23.67 11.20
CA GLN A 107 -4.31 -23.34 11.79
C GLN A 107 -4.86 -21.99 11.29
N LEU A 108 -3.95 -21.09 10.93
CA LEU A 108 -4.22 -19.71 10.52
C LEU A 108 -3.96 -19.50 9.03
N ASP A 109 -3.75 -20.57 8.25
CA ASP A 109 -3.16 -20.52 6.90
C ASP A 109 -3.88 -19.53 5.96
N ALA A 110 -5.21 -19.48 6.02
CA ALA A 110 -6.03 -18.54 5.24
C ALA A 110 -5.89 -17.06 5.65
N TYR A 111 -5.26 -16.78 6.79
CA TYR A 111 -5.09 -15.46 7.40
C TYR A 111 -3.63 -15.15 7.76
N TRP A 112 -2.70 -16.08 7.55
CA TRP A 112 -1.32 -16.01 8.03
C TRP A 112 -0.54 -14.84 7.41
N ASP A 113 -0.73 -14.58 6.12
CA ASP A 113 -0.08 -13.48 5.39
C ASP A 113 -0.86 -12.15 5.50
N MET A 114 -2.12 -12.20 5.96
CA MET A 114 -2.96 -11.02 6.20
C MET A 114 -2.68 -10.38 7.56
N TRP A 115 -2.11 -11.16 8.46
CA TRP A 115 -1.67 -10.74 9.78
C TRP A 115 -0.18 -10.45 9.64
N GLN A 116 0.34 -9.34 10.16
CA GLN A 116 1.77 -8.99 10.06
C GLN A 116 2.63 -9.95 10.92
N LEU A 117 2.48 -11.25 10.72
CA LEU A 117 3.04 -12.29 11.56
C LEU A 117 4.49 -12.54 11.13
N THR A 118 5.43 -12.01 11.89
CA THR A 118 6.84 -12.27 11.67
C THR A 118 7.20 -13.63 12.24
N VAL A 119 7.84 -14.48 11.43
CA VAL A 119 8.50 -15.67 11.96
C VAL A 119 9.72 -15.18 12.75
N PRO A 120 9.82 -15.46 14.06
CA PRO A 120 11.05 -15.19 14.78
C PRO A 120 12.13 -16.11 14.21
N VAL A 121 13.09 -15.53 13.48
CA VAL A 121 14.28 -16.25 13.03
C VAL A 121 15.00 -16.74 14.29
N PRO A 122 15.23 -18.05 14.48
CA PRO A 122 15.98 -18.51 15.61
C PRO A 122 17.40 -17.94 15.53
N ALA A 123 17.78 -17.16 16.54
CA ALA A 123 19.15 -16.76 16.78
C ALA A 123 19.96 -17.98 17.22
N ASN A 124 20.26 -18.87 16.26
CA ASN A 124 21.36 -19.83 16.20
C ASN A 124 20.99 -20.99 15.25
N SER A 125 21.41 -20.88 13.99
CA SER A 125 21.81 -22.06 13.22
C SER A 125 23.02 -21.71 12.37
N LYS A 126 24.21 -22.07 12.88
CA LYS A 126 25.40 -22.22 12.05
C LYS A 126 25.10 -23.32 11.03
N CYS A 127 24.72 -22.96 9.82
CA CYS A 127 24.71 -23.89 8.69
C CYS A 127 26.09 -23.84 8.02
N ASN A 128 27.06 -24.53 8.63
CA ASN A 128 28.20 -25.06 7.90
C ASN A 128 27.67 -26.17 6.98
N LYS A 129 27.47 -25.87 5.71
CA LYS A 129 27.47 -26.88 4.66
C LYS A 129 28.48 -26.47 3.58
N SER A 130 29.65 -27.09 3.70
CA SER A 130 30.66 -27.22 2.67
C SER A 130 30.05 -27.70 1.36
N ILE A 131 30.27 -26.95 0.29
CA ILE A 131 30.11 -27.40 -1.09
C ILE A 131 31.32 -28.29 -1.41
N PRO A 132 31.15 -29.51 -1.95
CA PRO A 132 32.28 -30.36 -2.30
C PRO A 132 32.96 -29.83 -3.56
N ALA A 133 34.30 -29.74 -3.50
CA ALA A 133 35.14 -29.47 -4.64
C ALA A 133 35.16 -30.70 -5.55
N GLU A 134 34.61 -30.57 -6.76
CA GLU A 134 34.88 -31.50 -7.86
C GLU A 134 35.77 -30.84 -8.91
N ASN A 135 36.97 -31.41 -9.02
CA ASN A 135 37.93 -31.27 -10.10
C ASN A 135 37.26 -31.40 -11.48
N THR A 136 37.38 -30.37 -12.31
CA THR A 136 37.41 -30.58 -13.76
C THR A 136 38.54 -29.74 -14.39
N GLY A 137 39.69 -30.41 -14.52
CA GLY A 137 40.41 -30.49 -15.78
C GLY A 137 40.96 -29.20 -16.38
N ASN A 138 42.19 -28.89 -16.00
CA ASN A 138 43.19 -28.27 -16.89
C ASN A 138 43.10 -28.83 -18.32
N ARG A 139 42.79 -27.97 -19.29
CA ARG A 139 43.23 -28.14 -20.68
C ARG A 139 44.36 -27.15 -20.95
N LEU A 140 45.58 -27.60 -20.67
CA LEU A 140 46.80 -27.01 -21.18
C LEU A 140 46.84 -27.21 -22.70
N LEU A 141 46.77 -26.11 -23.45
CA LEU A 141 47.11 -26.08 -24.87
C LEU A 141 48.61 -25.84 -24.97
N VAL A 142 49.32 -26.86 -25.46
CA VAL A 142 50.74 -26.78 -25.81
C VAL A 142 50.89 -25.79 -26.96
N ILE A 143 51.65 -24.71 -26.75
CA ILE A 143 52.29 -23.97 -27.84
C ILE A 143 53.77 -23.85 -27.51
N SER A 144 54.55 -24.59 -28.29
CA SER A 144 55.99 -24.47 -28.41
C SER A 144 56.36 -23.15 -29.10
N THR A 145 57.30 -22.40 -28.51
CA THR A 145 58.48 -21.78 -29.15
C THR A 145 58.99 -20.63 -28.29
N ALA A 146 60.32 -20.58 -28.11
CA ALA A 146 61.04 -19.72 -27.17
C ALA A 146 61.18 -18.24 -27.62
N ALA A 147 60.18 -17.66 -28.29
CA ALA A 147 60.23 -16.28 -28.78
C ALA A 147 59.26 -15.31 -28.05
N GLY A 148 58.34 -15.80 -27.20
CA GLY A 148 57.32 -14.98 -26.54
C GLY A 148 57.61 -14.54 -25.10
N MET A 149 58.77 -14.89 -24.54
CA MET A 149 59.06 -14.65 -23.12
C MET A 149 59.37 -13.17 -22.82
N GLY A 150 59.85 -12.40 -23.80
CA GLY A 150 60.14 -10.97 -23.67
C GLY A 150 58.87 -10.11 -23.59
N ASP A 151 57.88 -10.40 -24.43
CA ASP A 151 56.62 -9.63 -24.47
C ASP A 151 55.73 -9.95 -23.26
N TRP A 152 55.77 -11.17 -22.74
CA TRP A 152 55.04 -11.55 -21.53
C TRP A 152 55.61 -10.90 -20.26
N ILE A 153 56.94 -10.80 -20.16
CA ILE A 153 57.61 -10.08 -19.07
C ILE A 153 57.36 -8.58 -19.19
N ALA A 154 57.35 -8.01 -20.40
CA ALA A 154 56.99 -6.61 -20.62
C ALA A 154 55.52 -6.32 -20.26
N TYR A 155 54.59 -7.24 -20.56
CA TYR A 155 53.17 -7.13 -20.20
C TYR A 155 52.95 -7.25 -18.69
N LEU A 156 53.57 -8.22 -18.03
CA LEU A 156 53.55 -8.38 -16.57
C LEU A 156 54.20 -7.20 -15.84
N LEU A 157 55.32 -6.68 -16.36
CA LEU A 157 55.96 -5.48 -15.82
C LEU A 157 55.10 -4.24 -16.04
N ASN A 158 54.38 -4.12 -17.17
CA ASN A 158 53.44 -3.01 -17.38
C ASN A 158 52.25 -3.10 -16.44
N ASP A 159 51.66 -4.27 -16.23
CA ASP A 159 50.54 -4.44 -15.29
C ASP A 159 51.00 -4.30 -13.83
N PHE A 160 52.17 -4.80 -13.45
CA PHE A 160 52.74 -4.53 -12.11
C PHE A 160 53.09 -3.07 -11.92
N THR A 161 53.66 -2.39 -12.93
CA THR A 161 53.99 -0.97 -12.84
C THR A 161 52.70 -0.14 -12.82
N ARG A 162 51.66 -0.53 -13.56
CA ARG A 162 50.34 0.10 -13.53
C ARG A 162 49.64 -0.12 -12.19
N LEU A 163 49.65 -1.33 -11.65
CA LEU A 163 49.12 -1.65 -10.31
C LEU A 163 49.93 -0.97 -9.20
N PHE A 164 51.24 -0.86 -9.34
CA PHE A 164 52.14 -0.20 -8.39
C PHE A 164 52.02 1.33 -8.44
N VAL A 165 51.88 1.92 -9.63
CA VAL A 165 51.58 3.35 -9.81
C VAL A 165 50.17 3.66 -9.31
N LEU A 166 49.18 2.82 -9.59
CA LEU A 166 47.83 2.92 -9.00
C LEU A 166 47.87 2.80 -7.48
N HIS A 167 48.71 1.92 -6.91
CA HIS A 167 48.88 1.77 -5.47
C HIS A 167 49.61 2.97 -4.83
N ILE A 168 50.65 3.52 -5.46
CA ILE A 168 51.36 4.72 -4.99
C ILE A 168 50.46 5.96 -5.10
N HIS A 169 49.74 6.13 -6.21
CA HIS A 169 48.75 7.19 -6.36
C HIS A 169 47.64 7.05 -5.32
N ALA A 170 47.08 5.84 -5.12
CA ALA A 170 46.07 5.60 -4.09
C ALA A 170 46.57 5.89 -2.66
N VAL A 171 47.86 5.62 -2.35
CA VAL A 171 48.46 5.92 -1.04
C VAL A 171 48.71 7.42 -0.85
N MET A 172 49.17 8.13 -1.89
CA MET A 172 49.37 9.58 -1.86
C MET A 172 48.03 10.34 -1.83
N ASP A 173 47.05 9.90 -2.61
CA ASP A 173 45.69 10.41 -2.60
C ASP A 173 44.99 10.13 -1.27
N ALA A 174 45.23 8.97 -0.65
CA ALA A 174 44.70 8.66 0.69
C ALA A 174 45.20 9.65 1.76
N GLN A 175 46.49 9.99 1.78
CA GLN A 175 47.03 10.96 2.75
C GLN A 175 46.44 12.36 2.55
N LYS A 176 46.35 12.81 1.28
CA LYS A 176 45.72 14.09 0.95
C LYS A 176 44.24 14.09 1.36
N LEU A 177 43.52 13.03 1.05
CA LEU A 177 42.10 12.88 1.36
C LEU A 177 41.85 12.82 2.87
N HIS A 178 42.73 12.19 3.64
CA HIS A 178 42.68 12.22 5.11
C HIS A 178 42.92 13.62 5.69
N SER A 179 43.81 14.42 5.10
CA SER A 179 43.99 15.83 5.49
C SER A 179 42.74 16.65 5.19
N ILE A 180 42.17 16.49 3.98
CA ILE A 180 40.90 17.13 3.58
C ILE A 180 39.78 16.73 4.53
N ARG A 181 39.69 15.44 4.88
CA ARG A 181 38.70 14.91 5.82
C ARG A 181 38.77 15.60 7.18
N HIS A 182 39.97 15.83 7.71
CA HIS A 182 40.16 16.52 8.98
C HIS A 182 39.72 18.00 8.90
N GLU A 183 40.01 18.67 7.80
CA GLU A 183 39.54 20.04 7.56
C GLU A 183 38.00 20.11 7.50
N CYS A 184 37.36 19.18 6.78
CA CYS A 184 35.90 19.08 6.71
C CYS A 184 35.27 18.86 8.10
N ALA A 185 35.87 18.01 8.93
CA ALA A 185 35.42 17.81 10.31
C ALA A 185 35.51 19.09 11.13
N THR A 186 36.63 19.81 11.01
CA THR A 186 36.85 21.10 11.70
C THR A 186 35.80 22.13 11.27
N LEU A 187 35.49 22.20 9.96
CA LEU A 187 34.44 23.07 9.44
C LEU A 187 33.08 22.71 10.03
N LYS A 188 32.66 21.45 9.99
CA LYS A 188 31.39 20.99 10.60
C LYS A 188 31.28 21.37 12.07
N ASP A 189 32.36 21.21 12.85
CA ASP A 189 32.34 21.59 14.26
C ASP A 189 32.26 23.11 14.45
N GLY A 190 32.77 23.87 13.48
CA GLY A 190 32.60 25.32 13.34
C GLY A 190 31.32 25.79 12.66
N SER A 191 30.36 24.91 12.33
CA SER A 191 29.12 25.32 11.65
C SER A 191 28.14 26.06 12.57
N PRO A 192 27.40 27.07 12.08
CA PRO A 192 26.36 27.77 12.85
C PRO A 192 25.29 26.80 13.40
N HIS A 193 24.96 26.85 14.69
CA HIS A 193 23.93 25.97 15.28
C HIS A 193 23.34 26.60 16.56
N PRO A 194 22.05 26.37 16.92
CA PRO A 194 21.45 26.98 18.10
C PRO A 194 22.16 26.58 19.41
N SER A 195 22.67 25.35 19.46
CA SER A 195 23.46 24.85 20.59
C SER A 195 24.89 25.40 20.66
N ARG A 196 25.30 26.24 19.70
CA ARG A 196 26.65 26.83 19.59
C ARG A 196 26.56 28.35 19.38
N PRO A 197 25.99 29.11 20.35
CA PRO A 197 25.72 30.54 20.19
C PRO A 197 26.97 31.40 19.99
N GLN A 198 28.15 30.87 20.33
CA GLN A 198 29.45 31.52 20.12
C GLN A 198 29.91 31.54 18.66
N ILE A 199 29.33 30.68 17.80
CA ILE A 199 29.69 30.62 16.38
C ILE A 199 28.84 31.67 15.64
N PRO A 200 29.45 32.55 14.82
CA PRO A 200 28.69 33.51 14.02
C PRO A 200 27.63 32.84 13.15
N VAL A 201 26.42 33.41 13.16
CA VAL A 201 25.29 32.88 12.38
C VAL A 201 25.52 33.04 10.87
N VAL A 202 26.05 34.19 10.44
CA VAL A 202 26.32 34.50 9.04
C VAL A 202 27.73 34.04 8.67
N VAL A 203 27.83 33.26 7.60
CA VAL A 203 29.08 32.67 7.11
C VAL A 203 29.72 33.59 6.06
N GLY A 204 31.01 33.88 6.21
CA GLY A 204 31.77 34.73 5.29
C GLY A 204 32.02 34.10 3.92
N GLN A 205 32.21 34.95 2.90
CA GLN A 205 32.41 34.54 1.50
C GLN A 205 33.67 33.67 1.29
N GLU A 206 34.75 33.93 2.03
CA GLU A 206 35.97 33.12 1.97
C GLU A 206 35.71 31.67 2.41
N THR A 207 34.89 31.48 3.45
CA THR A 207 34.51 30.16 3.94
C THR A 207 33.70 29.40 2.89
N TRP A 208 32.73 30.05 2.25
CA TRP A 208 31.97 29.43 1.14
C TRP A 208 32.87 29.04 -0.04
N SER A 209 33.80 29.91 -0.40
CA SER A 209 34.77 29.65 -1.48
C SER A 209 35.66 28.45 -1.14
N ARG A 210 36.07 28.31 0.12
CA ARG A 210 36.83 27.15 0.59
C ARG A 210 36.00 25.87 0.60
N ILE A 211 34.76 25.92 1.06
CA ILE A 211 33.83 24.78 1.06
C ILE A 211 33.61 24.27 -0.37
N HIS A 212 33.36 25.17 -1.32
CA HIS A 212 33.22 24.83 -2.74
C HIS A 212 34.46 24.13 -3.29
N ALA A 213 35.66 24.64 -2.97
CA ALA A 213 36.91 24.02 -3.38
C ALA A 213 37.06 22.59 -2.81
N LEU A 214 36.71 22.38 -1.53
CA LEU A 214 36.75 21.07 -0.89
C LEU A 214 35.76 20.09 -1.52
N PHE A 215 34.54 20.53 -1.85
CA PHE A 215 33.58 19.72 -2.60
C PHE A 215 34.16 19.26 -3.94
N ARG A 216 34.73 20.18 -4.73
CA ARG A 216 35.34 19.81 -6.02
C ARG A 216 36.48 18.81 -5.87
N GLU A 217 37.36 18.97 -4.88
CA GLU A 217 38.47 18.03 -4.64
C GLU A 217 37.95 16.64 -4.28
N LEU A 218 36.93 16.55 -3.43
CA LEU A 218 36.31 15.28 -3.02
C LEU A 218 35.53 14.62 -4.17
N LEU A 219 34.75 15.39 -4.92
CA LEU A 219 33.97 14.88 -6.06
C LEU A 219 34.88 14.46 -7.22
N ALA A 220 36.02 15.12 -7.42
CA ALA A 220 37.01 14.68 -8.39
C ALA A 220 37.56 13.29 -8.01
N SER A 221 37.88 13.07 -6.74
CA SER A 221 38.32 11.76 -6.23
C SER A 221 37.24 10.69 -6.36
N ALA A 222 35.97 11.04 -6.13
CA ALA A 222 34.88 10.08 -6.25
C ALA A 222 34.59 9.69 -7.71
N ASN A 223 34.71 10.64 -8.64
CA ASN A 223 34.47 10.39 -10.06
C ASN A 223 35.66 9.71 -10.76
N SER A 224 36.90 9.85 -10.26
CA SER A 224 38.06 9.17 -10.86
C SER A 224 38.02 7.65 -10.69
N ASN A 225 37.24 7.15 -9.73
CA ASN A 225 37.14 5.74 -9.37
C ASN A 225 35.85 5.08 -9.90
N ILE A 226 35.16 5.72 -10.84
CA ILE A 226 33.81 5.32 -11.30
C ILE A 226 33.75 3.94 -11.97
N ASP A 227 34.87 3.47 -12.53
CA ASP A 227 34.97 2.18 -13.21
C ASP A 227 35.45 1.04 -12.29
N LEU A 228 35.66 1.31 -11.00
CA LEU A 228 36.10 0.30 -10.03
C LEU A 228 34.90 -0.38 -9.37
N ASP A 229 34.88 -1.71 -9.37
CA ASP A 229 33.89 -2.50 -8.62
C ASP A 229 33.95 -2.22 -7.10
N ILE A 230 35.14 -1.84 -6.60
CA ILE A 230 35.39 -1.44 -5.21
C ILE A 230 36.35 -0.25 -5.20
N ASP A 231 35.85 0.92 -4.78
CA ASP A 231 36.66 2.09 -4.45
C ASP A 231 37.16 2.01 -2.99
N PRO A 232 38.47 1.90 -2.73
CA PRO A 232 39.02 1.84 -1.37
C PRO A 232 38.94 3.17 -0.62
N LEU A 233 38.71 4.29 -1.31
CA LEU A 233 38.61 5.63 -0.74
C LEU A 233 37.16 6.09 -0.53
N ALA A 234 36.18 5.28 -0.96
CA ALA A 234 34.75 5.56 -0.86
C ALA A 234 34.29 6.04 0.51
N ALA A 235 34.72 5.33 1.55
CA ALA A 235 34.38 5.69 2.93
C ALA A 235 34.95 7.06 3.32
N VAL A 236 36.19 7.37 2.92
CA VAL A 236 36.90 8.59 3.33
C VAL A 236 36.28 9.83 2.67
N TRP A 237 36.06 9.80 1.35
CA TRP A 237 35.42 10.94 0.69
C TRP A 237 33.93 11.04 1.06
N SER A 238 33.22 9.94 1.31
CA SER A 238 31.82 9.97 1.76
C SER A 238 31.68 10.65 3.12
N ASP A 239 32.55 10.32 4.08
CA ASP A 239 32.53 10.97 5.39
C ASP A 239 32.94 12.45 5.32
N ALA A 240 33.89 12.80 4.45
CA ALA A 240 34.29 14.20 4.25
C ALA A 240 33.15 15.03 3.64
N LEU A 241 32.51 14.51 2.58
CA LEU A 241 31.33 15.13 1.97
C LEU A 241 30.17 15.22 2.96
N THR A 242 29.97 14.21 3.80
CA THR A 242 28.96 14.24 4.87
C THR A 242 29.16 15.44 5.79
N ASP A 243 30.40 15.69 6.21
CA ASP A 243 30.71 16.81 7.11
C ASP A 243 30.51 18.18 6.44
N LEU A 244 30.86 18.31 5.15
CA LEU A 244 30.55 19.52 4.38
C LEU A 244 29.04 19.72 4.23
N CYS A 245 28.29 18.68 3.88
CA CYS A 245 26.82 18.74 3.78
C CYS A 245 26.19 19.13 5.13
N MET A 246 26.69 18.59 6.24
CA MET A 246 26.23 18.99 7.58
C MET A 246 26.51 20.46 7.89
N PHE A 247 27.66 20.99 7.46
CA PHE A 247 27.94 22.42 7.57
C PHE A 247 26.91 23.25 6.80
N VAL A 248 26.72 22.93 5.52
CA VAL A 248 25.79 23.67 4.64
C VAL A 248 24.38 23.61 5.21
N ARG A 249 23.92 22.41 5.59
CA ARG A 249 22.61 22.18 6.22
C ARG A 249 22.38 23.10 7.42
N ASN A 250 23.38 23.17 8.29
CA ASN A 250 23.30 23.95 9.53
C ASN A 250 23.30 25.45 9.23
N ALA A 251 24.22 25.93 8.38
CA ALA A 251 24.29 27.34 8.00
C ALA A 251 23.01 27.83 7.28
N ALA A 252 22.48 27.03 6.35
CA ALA A 252 21.26 27.34 5.61
C ALA A 252 20.01 27.40 6.51
N ALA A 253 19.97 26.60 7.58
CA ALA A 253 18.87 26.61 8.54
C ALA A 253 18.90 27.81 9.50
N MET A 254 20.09 28.36 9.76
CA MET A 254 20.24 29.46 10.73
C MET A 254 19.91 30.83 10.13
N ASP A 255 20.15 31.07 8.84
CA ASP A 255 19.96 32.39 8.23
C ASP A 255 19.75 32.32 6.70
N GLN A 256 18.83 33.13 6.18
CA GLN A 256 18.50 33.17 4.75
C GLN A 256 19.65 33.75 3.89
N SER A 257 20.47 34.65 4.44
CA SER A 257 21.65 35.19 3.74
C SER A 257 22.69 34.10 3.45
N ASN A 258 22.80 33.08 4.30
CA ASN A 258 23.65 31.92 4.06
C ASN A 258 23.15 31.09 2.88
N GLN A 259 21.83 30.96 2.70
CA GLN A 259 21.25 30.24 1.56
C GLN A 259 21.63 30.94 0.24
N ALA A 260 21.51 32.26 0.18
CA ALA A 260 21.86 33.06 -0.99
C ALA A 260 23.37 33.05 -1.27
N ALA A 261 24.19 33.17 -0.22
CA ALA A 261 25.66 33.14 -0.33
C ALA A 261 26.17 31.77 -0.80
N ALA A 262 25.63 30.68 -0.26
CA ALA A 262 25.95 29.32 -0.68
C ALA A 262 25.55 29.07 -2.14
N ASN A 263 24.37 29.53 -2.57
CA ASN A 263 23.95 29.44 -3.97
C ASN A 263 24.90 30.21 -4.90
N SER A 264 25.30 31.42 -4.49
CA SER A 264 26.25 32.26 -5.26
C SER A 264 27.66 31.64 -5.35
N ALA A 265 28.01 30.75 -4.42
CA ALA A 265 29.26 30.00 -4.40
C ALA A 265 29.16 28.62 -5.09
N ASP A 266 28.06 28.34 -5.82
CA ASP A 266 27.84 27.09 -6.56
C ASP A 266 27.68 25.83 -5.69
N ILE A 267 27.38 26.00 -4.41
CA ILE A 267 27.23 24.88 -3.45
C ILE A 267 26.02 23.99 -3.79
N VAL A 268 24.99 24.53 -4.43
CA VAL A 268 23.82 23.74 -4.88
C VAL A 268 24.27 22.66 -5.88
N SER A 269 25.11 23.02 -6.84
CA SER A 269 25.66 22.10 -7.84
C SER A 269 26.54 21.01 -7.19
N ASP A 270 27.34 21.41 -6.19
CA ASP A 270 28.17 20.48 -5.42
C ASP A 270 27.32 19.44 -4.65
N ILE A 271 26.22 19.89 -4.03
CA ILE A 271 25.31 19.01 -3.30
C ILE A 271 24.59 18.06 -4.26
N ILE A 272 24.08 18.54 -5.39
CA ILE A 272 23.44 17.69 -6.40
C ILE A 272 24.43 16.62 -6.89
N SER A 273 25.68 17.01 -7.15
CA SER A 273 26.75 16.08 -7.56
C SER A 273 27.06 15.05 -6.47
N THR A 274 27.07 15.48 -5.20
CA THR A 274 27.25 14.61 -4.03
C THR A 274 26.14 13.56 -3.93
N ILE A 275 24.87 13.97 -4.07
CA ILE A 275 23.72 13.03 -4.06
C ILE A 275 23.88 11.99 -5.17
N ARG A 276 24.21 12.42 -6.40
CA ARG A 276 24.38 11.50 -7.55
C ARG A 276 25.50 10.48 -7.33
N VAL A 277 26.64 10.90 -6.78
CA VAL A 277 27.77 10.00 -6.52
C VAL A 277 27.44 9.03 -5.39
N THR A 278 26.86 9.51 -4.29
CA THR A 278 26.58 8.68 -3.11
C THR A 278 25.54 7.59 -3.38
N LEU A 279 24.47 7.91 -4.11
CA LEU A 279 23.43 6.93 -4.46
C LEU A 279 23.94 5.79 -5.36
N ARG A 280 24.98 6.02 -6.16
CA ARG A 280 25.58 4.96 -6.99
C ARG A 280 26.25 3.87 -6.16
N CYS A 281 26.73 4.21 -4.98
CA CYS A 281 27.56 3.31 -4.16
C CYS A 281 27.00 3.08 -2.76
N GLU A 282 25.81 3.59 -2.43
CA GLU A 282 25.22 3.45 -1.09
C GLU A 282 24.92 2.00 -0.69
N MET A 283 24.73 1.11 -1.66
CA MET A 283 24.56 -0.32 -1.41
C MET A 283 25.85 -1.01 -0.97
N THR A 284 27.00 -0.46 -1.39
CA THR A 284 28.33 -0.99 -1.10
C THR A 284 28.92 -0.34 0.16
N TYR A 285 28.70 0.97 0.35
CA TYR A 285 29.33 1.76 1.41
C TYR A 285 28.29 2.39 2.37
N PRO A 286 28.26 1.98 3.65
CA PRO A 286 27.39 2.57 4.66
C PRO A 286 27.60 4.09 4.86
N GLU A 287 28.82 4.57 4.67
CA GLU A 287 29.19 5.99 4.73
C GLU A 287 28.47 6.78 3.64
N ALA A 288 28.33 6.22 2.44
CA ALA A 288 27.60 6.84 1.34
C ALA A 288 26.09 6.98 1.64
N LYS A 289 25.47 6.02 2.36
CA LYS A 289 24.08 6.15 2.84
C LYS A 289 23.91 7.37 3.76
N LYS A 290 24.87 7.59 4.67
CA LYS A 290 24.84 8.76 5.58
C LYS A 290 25.06 10.05 4.81
N CYS A 291 25.97 10.02 3.85
CA CYS A 291 26.30 11.16 3.00
C CYS A 291 25.09 11.61 2.16
N GLY A 292 24.40 10.67 1.50
CA GLY A 292 23.19 10.96 0.73
C GLY A 292 22.09 11.62 1.57
N ALA A 293 21.85 11.12 2.79
CA ALA A 293 20.90 11.71 3.72
C ALA A 293 21.31 13.14 4.14
N ALA A 294 22.59 13.36 4.46
CA ALA A 294 23.10 14.69 4.82
C ALA A 294 23.01 15.68 3.65
N ALA A 295 23.32 15.23 2.43
CA ALA A 295 23.27 16.03 1.21
C ALA A 295 21.84 16.41 0.84
N GLY A 296 20.90 15.45 0.85
CA GLY A 296 19.48 15.72 0.64
C GLY A 296 18.93 16.70 1.67
N GLN A 297 19.29 16.54 2.95
CA GLN A 297 18.84 17.46 4.00
C GLN A 297 19.44 18.86 3.84
N ALA A 298 20.69 18.97 3.40
CA ALA A 298 21.32 20.25 3.09
C ALA A 298 20.57 20.97 1.95
N LEU A 299 20.28 20.26 0.86
CA LEU A 299 19.53 20.80 -0.27
C LEU A 299 18.12 21.26 0.14
N SER A 300 17.39 20.43 0.89
CA SER A 300 16.09 20.79 1.44
C SER A 300 16.16 22.05 2.29
N ASN A 301 17.13 22.17 3.20
CA ASN A 301 17.27 23.35 4.06
C ASN A 301 17.64 24.61 3.29
N MET A 302 18.42 24.49 2.21
CA MET A 302 18.73 25.61 1.31
C MET A 302 17.48 26.09 0.55
N ALA A 303 16.59 25.16 0.21
CA ALA A 303 15.33 25.45 -0.49
C ALA A 303 14.22 25.96 0.45
N THR A 304 14.28 25.70 1.76
CA THR A 304 13.27 26.14 2.73
C THR A 304 13.11 27.66 2.72
N ASN A 305 11.90 28.15 2.39
CA ASN A 305 11.57 29.57 2.23
C ASN A 305 12.42 30.32 1.19
N ASN A 306 13.01 29.62 0.22
CA ASN A 306 13.84 30.18 -0.85
C ASN A 306 13.17 30.01 -2.21
N LYS A 307 12.14 30.82 -2.50
CA LYS A 307 11.35 30.73 -3.74
C LYS A 307 12.17 30.78 -5.04
N PRO A 308 13.22 31.62 -5.18
CA PRO A 308 14.09 31.59 -6.35
C PRO A 308 14.77 30.23 -6.57
N LEU A 309 15.33 29.64 -5.51
CA LEU A 309 15.99 28.33 -5.61
C LEU A 309 14.98 27.20 -5.87
N GLN A 310 13.82 27.22 -5.20
CA GLN A 310 12.74 26.26 -5.46
C GLN A 310 12.31 26.26 -6.93
N ARG A 311 12.13 27.45 -7.52
CA ARG A 311 11.80 27.58 -8.94
C ARG A 311 12.93 27.11 -9.84
N GLN A 312 14.17 27.50 -9.54
CA GLN A 312 15.35 27.05 -10.29
C GLN A 312 15.44 25.51 -10.30
N LEU A 313 15.26 24.84 -9.17
CA LEU A 313 15.28 23.38 -9.07
C LEU A 313 14.15 22.74 -9.88
N MET A 314 12.92 23.27 -9.82
CA MET A 314 11.80 22.75 -10.62
C MET A 314 12.01 22.96 -12.12
N GLU A 315 12.59 24.10 -12.51
CA GLU A 315 12.91 24.37 -13.91
C GLU A 315 13.99 23.40 -14.41
N SER A 316 15.10 23.25 -13.69
CA SER A 316 16.20 22.40 -14.16
C SER A 316 15.95 20.90 -14.01
N GLU A 317 15.33 20.45 -12.92
CA GLU A 317 15.23 19.03 -12.55
C GLU A 317 13.88 18.40 -12.88
N ILE A 318 12.86 19.19 -13.25
CA ILE A 318 11.53 18.70 -13.64
C ILE A 318 11.19 19.15 -15.07
N ARG A 319 11.18 20.46 -15.35
CA ARG A 319 10.77 21.01 -16.67
C ARG A 319 11.78 20.70 -17.77
N ASP A 320 13.05 21.05 -17.55
CA ASP A 320 14.12 20.96 -18.54
C ASP A 320 14.97 19.69 -18.36
N CYS A 321 14.48 18.75 -17.54
CA CYS A 321 15.15 17.50 -17.25
C CYS A 321 15.22 16.64 -18.51
N LYS A 322 16.44 16.27 -18.94
CA LYS A 322 16.68 15.53 -20.18
C LYS A 322 16.10 14.11 -20.14
N SER A 323 16.08 13.53 -18.95
CA SER A 323 15.61 12.18 -18.69
C SER A 323 15.00 12.16 -17.29
N PRO A 324 13.76 11.66 -17.11
CA PRO A 324 13.11 11.67 -15.81
C PRO A 324 13.95 11.02 -14.70
N ILE A 325 14.63 9.91 -15.01
CA ILE A 325 15.48 9.18 -14.05
C ILE A 325 16.72 9.98 -13.60
N GLU A 326 17.06 11.08 -14.29
CA GLU A 326 18.17 11.96 -13.91
C GLU A 326 17.76 13.04 -12.89
N SER A 327 16.46 13.19 -12.64
CA SER A 327 15.92 14.17 -11.70
C SER A 327 16.40 13.90 -10.28
N ILE A 328 16.95 14.94 -9.62
CA ILE A 328 17.44 14.82 -8.25
C ILE A 328 16.36 14.37 -7.26
N TYR A 329 15.10 14.72 -7.51
CA TYR A 329 13.97 14.32 -6.69
C TYR A 329 13.75 12.80 -6.76
N LEU A 330 13.75 12.24 -7.98
CA LEU A 330 13.62 10.79 -8.18
C LEU A 330 14.83 10.04 -7.63
N TYR A 331 16.04 10.58 -7.78
CA TYR A 331 17.24 10.04 -7.13
C TYR A 331 17.08 9.92 -5.61
N LEU A 332 16.58 10.97 -4.94
CA LEU A 332 16.39 10.96 -3.49
C LEU A 332 15.33 9.92 -3.06
N LEU A 333 14.26 9.73 -3.83
CA LEU A 333 13.21 8.74 -3.53
C LEU A 333 13.57 7.30 -3.96
N ALA A 334 14.63 7.12 -4.73
CA ALA A 334 15.17 5.81 -5.12
C ALA A 334 16.16 5.24 -4.09
N SER A 335 16.51 6.00 -3.05
CA SER A 335 17.44 5.53 -2.01
C SER A 335 16.85 4.38 -1.21
N THR A 336 17.74 3.49 -0.77
CA THR A 336 17.43 2.44 0.21
C THR A 336 17.44 2.95 1.66
N ASN A 337 17.74 4.23 1.86
CA ASN A 337 17.79 4.88 3.17
C ASN A 337 16.58 5.79 3.37
N SER A 338 15.72 5.46 4.34
CA SER A 338 14.54 6.25 4.67
C SER A 338 14.84 7.70 5.05
N LYS A 339 16.03 8.01 5.59
CA LYS A 339 16.44 9.39 5.88
C LYS A 339 16.70 10.20 4.60
N THR A 340 17.21 9.56 3.55
CA THR A 340 17.39 10.18 2.23
C THR A 340 16.03 10.42 1.58
N ASN A 341 15.14 9.41 1.63
CA ASN A 341 13.77 9.53 1.14
C ASN A 341 13.04 10.69 1.83
N MET A 342 13.07 10.75 3.15
CA MET A 342 12.46 11.83 3.93
C MET A 342 13.01 13.21 3.54
N ALA A 343 14.31 13.34 3.29
CA ALA A 343 14.88 14.59 2.80
C ALA A 343 14.38 14.96 1.39
N GLY A 344 14.20 13.98 0.51
CA GLY A 344 13.57 14.14 -0.80
C GLY A 344 12.11 14.59 -0.69
N LEU A 345 11.32 13.93 0.16
CA LEU A 345 9.93 14.30 0.41
C LEU A 345 9.79 15.71 0.98
N MET A 346 10.63 16.07 1.96
CA MET A 346 10.69 17.44 2.49
C MET A 346 11.04 18.47 1.42
N LEU A 347 11.99 18.16 0.52
CA LEU A 347 12.34 19.04 -0.59
C LEU A 347 11.17 19.21 -1.57
N ILE A 348 10.45 18.13 -1.91
CA ILE A 348 9.25 18.19 -2.76
C ILE A 348 8.19 19.07 -2.11
N LEU A 349 7.84 18.79 -0.85
CA LEU A 349 6.83 19.55 -0.11
C LEU A 349 7.20 21.02 -0.05
N ASN A 350 8.42 21.36 0.37
CA ASN A 350 8.88 22.74 0.46
C ASN A 350 8.78 23.50 -0.88
N THR A 351 8.91 22.77 -1.99
CA THR A 351 8.89 23.33 -3.34
C THR A 351 7.48 23.60 -3.85
N ILE A 352 6.54 22.67 -3.64
CA ILE A 352 5.15 22.83 -4.12
C ILE A 352 4.25 23.57 -3.13
N LYS A 353 4.62 23.57 -1.85
CA LYS A 353 3.82 24.20 -0.80
C LYS A 353 3.72 25.71 -1.04
N ASP A 354 2.49 26.19 -0.93
CA ASP A 354 2.12 27.58 -1.17
C ASP A 354 2.44 28.11 -2.59
N ASP A 355 2.69 27.24 -3.59
CA ASP A 355 2.93 27.63 -4.98
C ASP A 355 2.15 26.74 -5.97
N ASP A 356 1.00 27.26 -6.41
CA ASP A 356 0.11 26.60 -7.37
C ASP A 356 0.80 26.27 -8.69
N SER A 357 1.67 27.17 -9.16
CA SER A 357 2.35 27.01 -10.45
C SER A 357 3.34 25.85 -10.43
N LEU A 358 4.06 25.66 -9.32
CA LEU A 358 5.02 24.57 -9.14
C LEU A 358 4.31 23.24 -8.89
N SER A 359 3.23 23.23 -8.11
CA SER A 359 2.36 22.05 -7.95
C SER A 359 1.78 21.60 -9.30
N LYS A 360 1.31 22.54 -10.12
CA LYS A 360 0.82 22.24 -11.48
C LYS A 360 1.93 21.74 -12.40
N LEU A 361 3.14 22.31 -12.31
CA LEU A 361 4.29 21.87 -13.09
C LEU A 361 4.68 20.42 -12.76
N LEU A 362 4.64 20.06 -11.47
CA LEU A 362 4.81 18.68 -11.01
C LEU A 362 3.79 17.74 -11.67
N CYS A 363 2.53 18.17 -11.84
CA CYS A 363 1.49 17.28 -12.35
C CYS A 363 1.32 17.27 -13.88
N THR A 364 2.06 18.11 -14.62
CA THR A 364 1.87 18.29 -16.08
C THR A 364 3.06 17.87 -16.94
N THR A 365 4.25 17.78 -16.36
CA THR A 365 5.47 17.37 -17.05
C THR A 365 5.69 15.87 -16.92
N GLU A 366 6.35 15.25 -17.89
CA GLU A 366 6.67 13.80 -17.85
C GLU A 366 7.46 13.43 -16.58
N THR A 367 8.56 14.14 -16.32
CA THR A 367 9.37 13.95 -15.11
C THR A 367 8.58 14.17 -13.83
N GLY A 368 7.74 15.22 -13.80
CA GLY A 368 6.92 15.53 -12.63
C GLY A 368 5.84 14.46 -12.38
N GLN A 369 5.20 13.95 -13.43
CA GLN A 369 4.21 12.88 -13.33
C GLN A 369 4.85 11.58 -12.84
N MET A 370 6.07 11.25 -13.30
CA MET A 370 6.83 10.13 -12.76
C MET A 370 7.16 10.31 -11.28
N LEU A 371 7.56 11.51 -10.86
CA LEU A 371 7.83 11.82 -9.47
C LEU A 371 6.57 11.71 -8.60
N ALA A 372 5.46 12.29 -9.03
CA ALA A 372 4.19 12.20 -8.31
C ALA A 372 3.64 10.76 -8.30
N GLY A 373 3.82 10.01 -9.38
CA GLY A 373 3.54 8.58 -9.45
C GLY A 373 4.34 7.79 -8.42
N ARG A 374 5.65 8.06 -8.30
CA ARG A 374 6.51 7.43 -7.29
C ARG A 374 6.08 7.77 -5.85
N VAL A 375 5.69 9.02 -5.59
CA VAL A 375 5.10 9.42 -4.28
C VAL A 375 3.81 8.63 -4.01
N GLY A 376 2.94 8.50 -5.00
CA GLY A 376 1.72 7.69 -4.90
C GLY A 376 2.02 6.22 -4.62
N GLU A 377 2.94 5.62 -5.37
CA GLU A 377 3.39 4.23 -5.19
C GLU A 377 3.89 3.98 -3.76
N MET A 378 4.83 4.81 -3.28
CA MET A 378 5.36 4.73 -1.92
C MET A 378 4.25 4.86 -0.86
N PHE A 379 3.25 5.73 -1.09
CA PHE A 379 2.10 5.87 -0.18
C PHE A 379 1.23 4.61 -0.16
N GLY A 380 0.98 4.01 -1.33
CA GLY A 380 0.16 2.81 -1.48
C GLY A 380 0.84 1.52 -0.98
N GLU A 381 2.16 1.47 -0.96
CA GLU A 381 2.95 0.34 -0.45
C GLU A 381 3.17 0.36 1.07
N SER A 382 3.04 1.54 1.70
CA SER A 382 3.26 1.65 3.14
C SER A 382 2.16 0.96 3.93
N ASN A 383 2.52 -0.08 4.67
CA ASN A 383 1.64 -0.84 5.56
C ASN A 383 1.54 -0.25 6.98
N ASP A 384 2.35 0.77 7.29
CA ASP A 384 2.38 1.42 8.60
C ASP A 384 1.74 2.81 8.48
N ASP A 385 0.51 2.92 8.98
CA ASP A 385 -0.27 4.16 8.96
C ASP A 385 0.33 5.26 9.85
N GLU A 386 1.14 4.89 10.85
CA GLU A 386 1.77 5.82 11.80
C GLU A 386 3.19 6.22 11.39
N ALA A 387 3.73 5.66 10.30
CA ALA A 387 5.07 5.99 9.84
C ALA A 387 5.18 7.47 9.43
N ASP A 388 6.20 8.17 9.96
CA ASP A 388 6.51 9.57 9.61
C ASP A 388 6.62 9.77 8.09
N GLU A 389 7.17 8.78 7.38
CA GLU A 389 7.30 8.79 5.92
C GLU A 389 5.93 8.75 5.22
N LYS A 390 5.00 7.91 5.68
CA LYS A 390 3.63 7.84 5.13
C LYS A 390 2.87 9.13 5.38
N THR A 391 3.04 9.73 6.56
CA THR A 391 2.49 11.05 6.89
C THR A 391 3.00 12.10 5.91
N MET A 392 4.32 12.14 5.65
CA MET A 392 4.89 13.11 4.71
C MET A 392 4.42 12.90 3.26
N LEU A 393 4.33 11.64 2.82
CA LEU A 393 3.77 11.28 1.52
C LEU A 393 2.32 11.79 1.39
N TYR A 394 1.51 11.58 2.42
CA TYR A 394 0.13 12.07 2.42
C TYR A 394 0.05 13.59 2.36
N VAL A 395 0.86 14.32 3.13
CA VAL A 395 0.88 15.80 3.10
C VAL A 395 1.20 16.34 1.69
N ILE A 396 2.11 15.70 0.96
CA ILE A 396 2.42 16.08 -0.44
C ILE A 396 1.21 15.81 -1.34
N LEU A 397 0.58 14.65 -1.21
CA LEU A 397 -0.57 14.26 -2.03
C LEU A 397 -1.81 15.12 -1.69
N GLU A 398 -1.99 15.48 -0.43
CA GLU A 398 -3.02 16.40 0.04
C GLU A 398 -2.88 17.78 -0.63
N GLU A 399 -1.67 18.35 -0.70
CA GLU A 399 -1.43 19.60 -1.43
C GLU A 399 -1.82 19.51 -2.91
N ILE A 400 -1.58 18.36 -3.56
CA ILE A 400 -1.98 18.11 -4.95
C ILE A 400 -3.50 17.99 -5.09
N ILE A 401 -4.15 17.30 -4.14
CA ILE A 401 -5.60 17.10 -4.10
C ILE A 401 -6.32 18.43 -3.88
N GLN A 402 -5.97 19.17 -2.83
CA GLN A 402 -6.60 20.44 -2.45
C GLN A 402 -6.54 21.49 -3.58
N ARG A 403 -5.53 21.42 -4.45
CA ARG A 403 -5.38 22.30 -5.62
C ARG A 403 -6.10 21.81 -6.87
N GLY A 404 -6.75 20.63 -6.82
CA GLY A 404 -7.43 20.03 -7.98
C GLY A 404 -6.46 19.52 -9.05
N HIS A 405 -5.18 19.33 -8.72
CA HIS A 405 -4.15 18.89 -9.67
C HIS A 405 -4.07 17.37 -9.81
N LEU A 406 -4.72 16.60 -8.92
CA LEU A 406 -4.73 15.13 -8.99
C LEU A 406 -5.27 14.61 -10.32
N THR A 407 -6.26 15.28 -10.91
CA THR A 407 -6.83 14.97 -12.23
C THR A 407 -5.79 15.04 -13.36
N LEU A 408 -4.69 15.79 -13.18
CA LEU A 408 -3.62 15.87 -14.17
C LEU A 408 -2.69 14.65 -14.09
N LEU A 409 -2.62 13.98 -12.94
CA LEU A 409 -1.87 12.75 -12.72
C LEU A 409 -2.68 11.51 -13.13
N LEU A 410 -3.98 11.56 -12.88
CA LEU A 410 -4.93 10.57 -13.38
C LEU A 410 -5.27 10.95 -14.82
N THR A 411 -4.41 10.53 -15.75
CA THR A 411 -4.53 10.84 -17.18
C THR A 411 -5.90 10.41 -17.74
N THR A 412 -6.17 10.77 -19.00
CA THR A 412 -7.38 10.28 -19.68
C THR A 412 -7.47 8.75 -19.68
N ASP A 413 -6.35 8.02 -19.58
CA ASP A 413 -6.35 6.56 -19.47
C ASP A 413 -5.49 6.09 -18.27
N PRO A 414 -6.02 6.16 -17.04
CA PRO A 414 -5.24 5.88 -15.83
C PRO A 414 -4.85 4.40 -15.74
N ALA A 415 -3.64 4.13 -15.28
CA ALA A 415 -3.14 2.78 -15.03
C ALA A 415 -3.67 2.24 -13.68
N LEU A 416 -3.82 0.92 -13.53
CA LEU A 416 -4.33 0.33 -12.28
C LEU A 416 -3.30 0.43 -11.13
N GLU A 417 -2.04 0.58 -11.49
CA GLU A 417 -0.88 0.79 -10.62
C GLU A 417 -0.90 2.17 -9.96
N ALA A 418 -1.71 3.11 -10.47
CA ALA A 418 -1.95 4.40 -9.84
C ALA A 418 -2.83 4.32 -8.57
N TYR A 419 -3.10 3.11 -8.04
CA TYR A 419 -3.91 2.89 -6.85
C TYR A 419 -3.43 3.69 -5.63
N GLY A 420 -2.13 4.00 -5.53
CA GLY A 420 -1.59 4.79 -4.44
C GLY A 420 -2.11 6.24 -4.43
N LEU A 421 -2.27 6.84 -5.62
CA LEU A 421 -2.89 8.16 -5.77
C LEU A 421 -4.38 8.13 -5.43
N LEU A 422 -5.09 7.07 -5.86
CA LEU A 422 -6.49 6.84 -5.48
C LEU A 422 -6.64 6.62 -3.97
N ASN A 423 -5.69 5.92 -3.36
CA ASN A 423 -5.70 5.66 -1.93
C ASN A 423 -5.58 6.96 -1.15
N ALA A 424 -4.67 7.87 -1.55
CA ALA A 424 -4.57 9.18 -0.93
C ALA A 424 -5.84 10.01 -1.10
N LEU A 425 -6.48 9.97 -2.28
CA LEU A 425 -7.78 10.61 -2.49
C LEU A 425 -8.88 10.01 -1.59
N ALA A 426 -8.88 8.68 -1.40
CA ALA A 426 -9.83 8.00 -0.52
C ALA A 426 -9.64 8.46 0.94
N VAL A 427 -8.41 8.50 1.43
CA VAL A 427 -8.07 9.02 2.77
C VAL A 427 -8.53 10.47 2.91
N TYR A 428 -8.22 11.32 1.94
CA TYR A 428 -8.64 12.73 1.94
C TYR A 428 -10.16 12.89 2.02
N CYS A 429 -10.92 12.11 1.25
CA CYS A 429 -12.39 12.14 1.28
C CYS A 429 -12.93 11.71 2.65
N ASN A 430 -12.34 10.67 3.25
CA ASN A 430 -12.76 10.15 4.55
C ASN A 430 -12.49 11.14 5.69
N GLU A 431 -11.39 11.88 5.62
CA GLU A 431 -11.05 12.93 6.58
C GLU A 431 -11.86 14.21 6.34
N ASN A 432 -12.26 14.47 5.09
CA ASN A 432 -12.99 15.67 4.69
C ASN A 432 -14.33 15.34 3.99
N PRO A 433 -15.28 14.65 4.64
CA PRO A 433 -16.49 14.11 3.99
C PRO A 433 -17.54 15.19 3.66
N GLY A 434 -17.22 16.47 3.84
CA GLY A 434 -18.17 17.57 3.65
C GLY A 434 -18.63 17.70 2.19
N PRO A 435 -19.96 17.76 1.90
CA PRO A 435 -20.48 17.77 0.53
C PRO A 435 -19.88 18.84 -0.37
N LEU A 436 -19.64 20.04 0.18
CA LEU A 436 -19.05 21.16 -0.55
C LEU A 436 -17.57 20.91 -0.90
N VAL A 437 -16.82 20.28 0.01
CA VAL A 437 -15.41 19.93 -0.22
C VAL A 437 -15.32 18.90 -1.33
N CYS A 438 -16.12 17.83 -1.24
CA CYS A 438 -16.22 16.83 -2.31
C CYS A 438 -16.62 17.46 -3.65
N SER A 439 -17.62 18.35 -3.67
CA SER A 439 -18.04 19.01 -4.91
C SER A 439 -16.93 19.87 -5.55
N GLN A 440 -16.03 20.47 -4.76
CA GLN A 440 -14.89 21.23 -5.28
C GLN A 440 -13.79 20.34 -5.89
N ILE A 441 -13.53 19.18 -5.28
CA ILE A 441 -12.47 18.26 -5.73
C ILE A 441 -12.89 17.45 -6.96
N PHE A 442 -14.13 16.98 -7.02
CA PHE A 442 -14.58 16.00 -8.01
C PHE A 442 -15.13 16.63 -9.29
N ASP A 443 -14.26 17.19 -10.12
CA ASP A 443 -14.63 17.63 -11.48
C ASP A 443 -15.05 16.45 -12.40
N MET A 444 -15.61 16.78 -13.57
CA MET A 444 -16.04 15.77 -14.55
C MET A 444 -14.89 14.88 -15.04
N SER A 445 -13.68 15.43 -15.14
CA SER A 445 -12.51 14.72 -15.63
C SER A 445 -12.04 13.67 -14.62
N LEU A 446 -12.01 14.01 -13.33
CA LEU A 446 -11.67 13.10 -12.24
C LEU A 446 -12.69 11.96 -12.13
N LEU A 447 -13.99 12.29 -12.19
CA LEU A 447 -15.06 11.28 -12.17
C LEU A 447 -15.00 10.36 -13.39
N THR A 448 -14.65 10.89 -14.57
CA THR A 448 -14.45 10.09 -15.78
C THR A 448 -13.22 9.19 -15.66
N ALA A 449 -12.12 9.68 -15.07
CA ALA A 449 -10.94 8.87 -14.80
C ALA A 449 -11.29 7.72 -13.84
N ILE A 450 -12.02 8.00 -12.76
CA ILE A 450 -12.53 6.98 -11.84
C ILE A 450 -13.42 5.95 -12.56
N ALA A 451 -14.33 6.39 -13.42
CA ALA A 451 -15.16 5.48 -14.23
C ALA A 451 -14.29 4.56 -15.12
N ARG A 452 -13.24 5.09 -15.75
CA ARG A 452 -12.31 4.28 -16.55
C ARG A 452 -11.53 3.27 -15.74
N ILE A 453 -11.14 3.60 -14.50
CA ILE A 453 -10.50 2.66 -13.58
C ILE A 453 -11.45 1.51 -13.26
N LEU A 454 -12.72 1.82 -12.97
CA LEU A 454 -13.75 0.78 -12.77
C LEU A 454 -13.91 -0.11 -14.01
N THR A 455 -13.90 0.46 -15.23
CA THR A 455 -13.93 -0.30 -16.48
C THR A 455 -12.71 -1.22 -16.61
N LYS A 456 -11.50 -0.73 -16.36
CA LYS A 456 -10.27 -1.54 -16.41
C LYS A 456 -10.31 -2.68 -15.39
N CYS A 457 -10.76 -2.40 -14.17
CA CYS A 457 -10.97 -3.44 -13.15
C CYS A 457 -11.99 -4.49 -13.63
N HIS A 458 -13.11 -4.06 -14.21
CA HIS A 458 -14.12 -4.96 -14.76
C HIS A 458 -13.52 -5.85 -15.85
N ASP A 459 -12.86 -5.27 -16.84
CA ASP A 459 -12.35 -6.00 -18.01
C ASP A 459 -11.25 -6.99 -17.62
N LEU A 460 -10.33 -6.58 -16.75
CA LEU A 460 -9.30 -7.48 -16.22
C LEU A 460 -9.94 -8.66 -15.48
N LEU A 461 -10.85 -8.39 -14.55
CA LEU A 461 -11.50 -9.45 -13.77
C LEU A 461 -12.36 -10.36 -14.67
N GLN A 462 -13.04 -9.82 -15.67
CA GLN A 462 -13.80 -10.61 -16.63
C GLN A 462 -12.88 -11.53 -17.44
N ASN A 463 -11.71 -11.04 -17.86
CA ASN A 463 -10.73 -11.86 -18.56
C ASN A 463 -10.20 -12.97 -17.67
N VAL A 464 -9.85 -12.66 -16.40
CA VAL A 464 -9.41 -13.64 -15.40
C VAL A 464 -10.47 -14.74 -15.20
N TRP A 465 -11.74 -14.39 -15.09
CA TRP A 465 -12.81 -15.38 -14.94
C TRP A 465 -13.05 -16.21 -16.19
N LYS A 466 -12.96 -15.62 -17.40
CA LYS A 466 -13.05 -16.38 -18.65
C LYS A 466 -11.88 -17.36 -18.80
N SER A 467 -10.66 -16.93 -18.49
CA SER A 467 -9.46 -17.78 -18.57
C SER A 467 -9.37 -18.82 -17.45
N ALA A 468 -10.14 -18.69 -16.37
CA ALA A 468 -10.20 -19.73 -15.33
C ALA A 468 -11.02 -20.95 -15.79
N ASP A 469 -11.95 -20.77 -16.72
CA ASP A 469 -12.76 -21.85 -17.32
C ASP A 469 -12.03 -22.57 -18.46
N ASP A 470 -11.07 -21.92 -19.12
CA ASP A 470 -10.20 -22.49 -20.16
C ASP A 470 -8.84 -22.87 -19.54
N THR A 471 -8.34 -24.09 -19.75
CA THR A 471 -7.09 -24.64 -19.15
C THR A 471 -5.78 -23.90 -19.46
N GLU A 472 -5.83 -22.74 -20.11
CA GLU A 472 -4.69 -21.87 -20.39
C GLU A 472 -4.87 -20.55 -19.63
N LEU A 473 -4.34 -20.48 -18.40
CA LEU A 473 -4.07 -19.19 -17.76
C LEU A 473 -2.95 -18.49 -18.55
N GLY A 474 -3.32 -17.86 -19.65
CA GLY A 474 -2.43 -17.04 -20.45
C GLY A 474 -2.12 -15.75 -19.69
N ASP A 475 -0.86 -15.58 -19.32
CA ASP A 475 -0.13 -14.32 -19.11
C ASP A 475 -0.65 -13.27 -18.08
N VAL A 476 -1.83 -13.42 -17.46
CA VAL A 476 -2.29 -12.46 -16.44
C VAL A 476 -1.57 -12.71 -15.12
N GLY A 477 -0.74 -11.75 -14.71
CA GLY A 477 0.08 -11.84 -13.51
C GLY A 477 -0.74 -11.62 -12.24
N MET A 478 -0.31 -12.22 -11.12
CA MET A 478 -0.87 -11.93 -9.79
C MET A 478 -0.80 -10.43 -9.46
N ASP A 479 0.20 -9.73 -9.99
CA ASP A 479 0.39 -8.29 -9.83
C ASP A 479 -0.75 -7.48 -10.44
N ASP A 480 -1.27 -7.88 -11.61
CA ASP A 480 -2.42 -7.22 -12.25
C ASP A 480 -3.68 -7.34 -11.40
N ILE A 481 -3.92 -8.54 -10.84
CA ILE A 481 -5.08 -8.80 -9.99
C ILE A 481 -4.97 -8.01 -8.68
N MET A 482 -3.76 -7.91 -8.11
CA MET A 482 -3.51 -7.08 -6.93
C MET A 482 -3.72 -5.60 -7.23
N ALA A 483 -3.25 -5.10 -8.37
CA ALA A 483 -3.47 -3.73 -8.80
C ALA A 483 -4.97 -3.42 -8.97
N ALA A 484 -5.73 -4.30 -9.63
CA ALA A 484 -7.17 -4.16 -9.76
C ALA A 484 -7.89 -4.18 -8.41
N HIS A 485 -7.51 -5.08 -7.50
CA HIS A 485 -8.10 -5.13 -6.16
C HIS A 485 -7.83 -3.83 -5.38
N ARG A 486 -6.59 -3.33 -5.38
CA ARG A 486 -6.22 -2.08 -4.68
C ARG A 486 -6.92 -0.86 -5.29
N SER A 487 -6.92 -0.75 -6.62
CA SER A 487 -7.64 0.31 -7.34
C SER A 487 -9.14 0.29 -7.06
N LEU A 488 -9.76 -0.90 -7.06
CA LEU A 488 -11.17 -1.06 -6.76
C LEU A 488 -11.48 -0.69 -5.30
N ALA A 489 -10.64 -1.09 -4.34
CA ALA A 489 -10.80 -0.73 -2.93
C ALA A 489 -10.81 0.79 -2.71
N SER A 490 -9.80 1.49 -3.24
CA SER A 490 -9.71 2.95 -3.13
C SER A 490 -10.88 3.62 -3.85
N THR A 491 -11.23 3.18 -5.06
CA THR A 491 -12.33 3.78 -5.83
C THR A 491 -13.67 3.61 -5.13
N VAL A 492 -13.97 2.41 -4.63
CA VAL A 492 -15.22 2.13 -3.92
C VAL A 492 -15.28 2.91 -2.60
N SER A 493 -14.16 3.09 -1.89
CA SER A 493 -14.11 3.96 -0.71
C SER A 493 -14.43 5.41 -1.08
N ILE A 494 -13.81 5.95 -2.13
CA ILE A 494 -14.09 7.31 -2.63
C ILE A 494 -15.58 7.47 -2.94
N LEU A 495 -16.12 6.57 -3.76
CA LEU A 495 -17.51 6.62 -4.18
C LEU A 495 -18.47 6.47 -3.01
N GLY A 496 -18.19 5.57 -2.06
CA GLY A 496 -18.98 5.43 -0.84
C GLY A 496 -19.08 6.74 -0.06
N THR A 497 -17.95 7.44 0.09
CA THR A 497 -17.89 8.70 0.84
C THR A 497 -18.59 9.84 0.09
N ILE A 498 -18.25 10.09 -1.18
CA ILE A 498 -18.82 11.23 -1.91
C ILE A 498 -20.31 11.09 -2.23
N THR A 499 -20.86 9.86 -2.17
CA THR A 499 -22.27 9.60 -2.45
C THR A 499 -23.15 9.62 -1.20
N THR A 500 -22.58 9.52 0.01
CA THR A 500 -23.37 9.38 1.26
C THR A 500 -24.24 10.59 1.56
N ASP A 501 -23.72 11.81 1.35
CA ASP A 501 -24.48 13.06 1.44
C ASP A 501 -24.11 13.92 0.21
N ILE A 502 -24.61 13.51 -0.95
CA ILE A 502 -24.18 14.07 -2.22
C ILE A 502 -24.84 15.43 -2.51
N GLU A 503 -24.02 16.44 -2.78
CA GLU A 503 -24.49 17.77 -3.20
C GLU A 503 -25.04 17.74 -4.63
N GLN A 504 -26.02 18.61 -4.94
CA GLN A 504 -26.78 18.59 -6.18
C GLN A 504 -25.90 18.68 -7.44
N GLN A 505 -24.89 19.56 -7.48
CA GLN A 505 -24.00 19.67 -8.64
C GLN A 505 -23.11 18.44 -8.81
N LEU A 506 -22.62 17.87 -7.70
CA LEU A 506 -21.87 16.62 -7.74
C LEU A 506 -22.75 15.44 -8.19
N ALA A 507 -24.01 15.38 -7.76
CA ALA A 507 -24.97 14.36 -8.19
C ALA A 507 -25.20 14.37 -9.71
N VAL A 508 -25.32 15.56 -10.32
CA VAL A 508 -25.43 15.70 -11.78
C VAL A 508 -24.16 15.20 -12.47
N ARG A 509 -22.97 15.58 -11.97
CA ARG A 509 -21.71 15.10 -12.54
C ARG A 509 -21.53 13.57 -12.41
N VAL A 510 -21.96 12.98 -11.30
CA VAL A 510 -21.94 11.52 -11.12
C VAL A 510 -22.87 10.82 -12.12
N LEU A 511 -24.03 11.41 -12.42
CA LEU A 511 -24.96 10.90 -13.43
C LEU A 511 -24.33 10.87 -14.82
N ASP A 512 -23.59 11.93 -15.18
CA ASP A 512 -23.03 12.13 -16.52
C ASP A 512 -21.66 11.47 -16.74
N SER A 513 -20.96 11.08 -15.66
CA SER A 513 -19.56 10.60 -15.73
C SER A 513 -19.39 9.13 -16.14
N GLY A 514 -20.49 8.37 -16.21
CA GLY A 514 -20.43 6.93 -16.50
C GLY A 514 -20.25 6.05 -15.25
N ILE A 515 -20.09 6.62 -14.06
CA ILE A 515 -19.86 5.87 -12.81
C ILE A 515 -21.00 4.87 -12.53
N ILE A 516 -22.26 5.28 -12.71
CA ILE A 516 -23.43 4.42 -12.42
C ILE A 516 -23.40 3.16 -13.28
N GLN A 517 -23.08 3.31 -14.57
CA GLN A 517 -22.95 2.21 -15.53
C GLN A 517 -21.87 1.23 -15.07
N GLN A 518 -20.70 1.74 -14.66
CA GLN A 518 -19.58 0.90 -14.24
C GLN A 518 -19.82 0.21 -12.89
N VAL A 519 -20.47 0.90 -11.93
CA VAL A 519 -20.86 0.31 -10.65
C VAL A 519 -21.83 -0.86 -10.85
N ILE A 520 -22.84 -0.70 -11.74
CA ILE A 520 -23.80 -1.76 -12.05
C ILE A 520 -23.12 -2.90 -12.81
N ALA A 521 -22.27 -2.60 -13.80
CA ALA A 521 -21.54 -3.61 -14.56
C ALA A 521 -20.64 -4.46 -13.66
N LEU A 522 -19.87 -3.83 -12.77
CA LEU A 522 -19.05 -4.52 -11.79
C LEU A 522 -19.89 -5.36 -10.82
N LEU A 523 -20.97 -4.82 -10.26
CA LEU A 523 -21.85 -5.61 -9.40
C LEU A 523 -22.37 -6.84 -10.16
N GLY A 524 -22.75 -6.69 -11.42
CA GLY A 524 -23.24 -7.79 -12.26
C GLY A 524 -22.18 -8.87 -12.47
N LEU A 525 -20.96 -8.45 -12.81
CA LEU A 525 -19.81 -9.34 -12.99
C LEU A 525 -19.49 -10.11 -11.69
N LEU A 526 -19.45 -9.41 -10.55
CA LEU A 526 -19.23 -10.04 -9.25
C LEU A 526 -20.37 -10.99 -8.89
N SER A 527 -21.62 -10.63 -9.16
CA SER A 527 -22.79 -11.47 -8.85
C SER A 527 -22.80 -12.76 -9.66
N GLN A 528 -22.41 -12.69 -10.93
CA GLN A 528 -22.31 -13.85 -11.81
C GLN A 528 -21.22 -14.83 -11.37
N ASN A 529 -20.03 -14.33 -11.04
CA ASN A 529 -18.84 -15.18 -10.82
C ASN A 529 -18.61 -15.56 -9.35
N LEU A 530 -19.25 -14.86 -8.42
CA LEU A 530 -19.09 -15.06 -6.98
C LEU A 530 -20.43 -15.42 -6.33
N PRO A 531 -21.01 -16.61 -6.62
CA PRO A 531 -22.36 -16.95 -6.18
C PRO A 531 -22.48 -17.00 -4.65
N ARG A 532 -23.69 -16.69 -4.18
CA ARG A 532 -24.09 -16.68 -2.77
C ARG A 532 -23.88 -18.04 -2.10
N ILE A 533 -23.52 -18.03 -0.80
CA ILE A 533 -23.41 -19.26 0.00
C ILE A 533 -24.46 -19.26 1.12
N GLU A 534 -25.29 -20.32 1.18
CA GLU A 534 -26.26 -20.59 2.25
C GLU A 534 -25.82 -21.82 3.07
N LYS A 535 -24.96 -21.61 4.09
CA LYS A 535 -24.26 -22.60 4.91
C LYS A 535 -23.22 -23.46 4.16
N ALA A 536 -22.00 -23.48 4.72
CA ALA A 536 -20.84 -24.25 4.28
C ALA A 536 -21.17 -25.73 3.95
N SER A 537 -21.46 -26.01 2.69
CA SER A 537 -21.69 -27.35 2.18
C SER A 537 -21.26 -27.41 0.73
N THR A 538 -19.99 -27.08 0.48
CA THR A 538 -19.15 -27.55 -0.65
C THR A 538 -17.80 -26.84 -0.51
N ALA A 539 -16.76 -27.61 -0.21
CA ALA A 539 -15.39 -27.13 -0.31
C ALA A 539 -15.10 -26.76 -1.78
N SER A 540 -14.67 -25.54 -2.04
CA SER A 540 -14.26 -25.09 -3.38
C SER A 540 -13.01 -25.83 -3.83
N THR A 541 -12.98 -26.27 -5.09
CA THR A 541 -11.86 -26.98 -5.76
C THR A 541 -10.74 -26.08 -6.30
N LEU A 542 -10.76 -24.77 -6.01
CA LEU A 542 -9.73 -23.82 -6.44
C LEU A 542 -8.45 -23.93 -5.55
N PRO A 543 -7.24 -23.76 -6.12
CA PRO A 543 -5.98 -23.68 -5.36
C PRO A 543 -6.04 -22.62 -4.25
N GLU A 544 -5.44 -22.91 -3.09
CA GLU A 544 -5.61 -22.14 -1.83
C GLU A 544 -5.19 -20.65 -1.91
N THR A 545 -4.25 -20.29 -2.78
CA THR A 545 -3.74 -18.91 -2.95
C THR A 545 -4.60 -18.03 -3.86
N GLU A 546 -5.09 -18.55 -4.99
CA GLU A 546 -6.04 -17.84 -5.89
C GLU A 546 -7.41 -17.66 -5.24
N SER A 547 -7.82 -18.66 -4.44
CA SER A 547 -9.05 -18.66 -3.64
C SER A 547 -9.14 -17.47 -2.69
N GLY A 548 -8.02 -16.99 -2.13
CA GLY A 548 -8.01 -15.92 -1.13
C GLY A 548 -8.31 -14.52 -1.71
N LEU A 549 -7.65 -14.14 -2.81
CA LEU A 549 -7.83 -12.82 -3.44
C LEU A 549 -9.19 -12.71 -4.14
N ILE A 550 -9.62 -13.76 -4.84
CA ILE A 550 -10.95 -13.84 -5.45
C ILE A 550 -12.04 -13.80 -4.37
N LYS A 551 -11.80 -14.41 -3.20
CA LYS A 551 -12.69 -14.26 -2.03
C LYS A 551 -12.73 -12.84 -1.47
N ARG A 552 -11.65 -12.06 -1.55
CA ARG A 552 -11.64 -10.65 -1.11
C ARG A 552 -12.50 -9.76 -2.01
N LEU A 553 -12.65 -10.09 -3.30
CA LEU A 553 -13.54 -9.37 -4.21
C LEU A 553 -15.01 -9.40 -3.77
N PHE A 554 -15.45 -10.40 -2.98
CA PHE A 554 -16.82 -10.46 -2.46
C PHE A 554 -17.17 -9.24 -1.60
N MET A 555 -16.19 -8.65 -0.90
CA MET A 555 -16.44 -7.51 -0.01
C MET A 555 -16.92 -6.27 -0.77
N PHE A 556 -16.59 -6.16 -2.07
CA PHE A 556 -17.00 -5.01 -2.88
C PHE A 556 -18.49 -5.04 -3.25
N LYS A 557 -19.17 -6.19 -3.25
CA LYS A 557 -20.61 -6.25 -3.59
C LYS A 557 -21.44 -5.35 -2.67
N CYS A 558 -21.18 -5.41 -1.37
CA CYS A 558 -21.90 -4.57 -0.42
C CYS A 558 -21.67 -3.09 -0.64
N SER A 559 -20.42 -2.69 -0.83
CA SER A 559 -20.10 -1.30 -1.07
C SER A 559 -20.69 -0.79 -2.39
N LEU A 560 -20.71 -1.62 -3.45
CA LEU A 560 -21.38 -1.28 -4.71
C LEU A 560 -22.89 -1.11 -4.53
N ILE A 561 -23.55 -2.00 -3.78
CA ILE A 561 -24.98 -1.88 -3.44
C ILE A 561 -25.24 -0.62 -2.59
N GLN A 562 -24.37 -0.33 -1.62
CA GLN A 562 -24.44 0.89 -0.83
C GLN A 562 -24.33 2.14 -1.72
N ILE A 563 -23.37 2.19 -2.63
CA ILE A 563 -23.19 3.29 -3.59
C ILE A 563 -24.44 3.46 -4.46
N ILE A 564 -25.02 2.37 -4.97
CA ILE A 564 -26.28 2.40 -5.74
C ILE A 564 -27.40 3.02 -4.89
N GLY A 565 -27.55 2.60 -3.64
CA GLY A 565 -28.55 3.13 -2.72
C GLY A 565 -28.36 4.62 -2.42
N ASN A 566 -27.13 5.04 -2.18
CA ASN A 566 -26.73 6.42 -1.93
C ASN A 566 -27.07 7.32 -3.12
N ILE A 567 -26.60 6.97 -4.33
CA ILE A 567 -26.82 7.74 -5.56
C ILE A 567 -28.32 7.86 -5.89
N SER A 568 -29.13 6.85 -5.54
CA SER A 568 -30.56 6.81 -5.82
C SER A 568 -31.40 7.70 -4.88
N HIS A 569 -30.88 8.02 -3.69
CA HIS A 569 -31.68 8.71 -2.68
C HIS A 569 -32.06 10.12 -3.14
N ASN A 570 -33.37 10.43 -3.14
CA ASN A 570 -33.93 11.70 -3.63
C ASN A 570 -33.48 12.10 -5.04
N ASN A 571 -33.10 11.13 -5.90
CA ASN A 571 -32.60 11.40 -7.25
C ASN A 571 -33.32 10.56 -8.30
N THR A 572 -34.45 11.06 -8.81
CA THR A 572 -35.28 10.35 -9.80
C THR A 572 -34.55 10.05 -11.12
N ALA A 573 -33.64 10.92 -11.55
CA ALA A 573 -32.85 10.68 -12.76
C ALA A 573 -31.93 9.46 -12.59
N ALA A 574 -31.24 9.38 -11.45
CA ALA A 574 -30.40 8.22 -11.14
C ALA A 574 -31.24 6.94 -10.94
N GLN A 575 -32.35 7.00 -10.21
CA GLN A 575 -33.25 5.86 -10.04
C GLN A 575 -33.70 5.28 -11.40
N ASN A 576 -34.09 6.15 -12.33
CA ASN A 576 -34.53 5.74 -13.66
C ASN A 576 -33.39 5.11 -14.46
N LEU A 577 -32.21 5.75 -14.47
CA LEU A 577 -31.02 5.22 -15.14
C LEU A 577 -30.62 3.85 -14.59
N ILE A 578 -30.59 3.69 -13.26
CA ILE A 578 -30.26 2.42 -12.60
C ILE A 578 -31.28 1.33 -12.98
N ARG A 579 -32.57 1.67 -13.05
CA ARG A 579 -33.62 0.74 -13.51
C ARG A 579 -33.42 0.34 -14.98
N GLU A 580 -33.13 1.28 -15.86
CA GLU A 580 -32.88 1.04 -17.29
C GLU A 580 -31.64 0.18 -17.53
N LEU A 581 -30.62 0.31 -16.67
CA LEU A 581 -29.41 -0.50 -16.67
C LEU A 581 -29.59 -1.86 -15.94
N HIS A 582 -30.81 -2.24 -15.60
CA HIS A 582 -31.15 -3.46 -14.84
C HIS A 582 -30.55 -3.55 -13.42
N GLY A 583 -30.01 -2.46 -12.89
CA GLY A 583 -29.44 -2.41 -11.54
C GLY A 583 -30.47 -2.63 -10.44
N LEU A 584 -31.73 -2.24 -10.64
CA LEU A 584 -32.81 -2.52 -9.68
C LEU A 584 -33.05 -4.04 -9.52
N ALA A 585 -33.03 -4.80 -10.61
CA ALA A 585 -33.15 -6.26 -10.56
C ALA A 585 -31.95 -6.90 -9.85
N LEU A 586 -30.76 -6.35 -10.10
CA LEU A 586 -29.52 -6.82 -9.50
C LEU A 586 -29.49 -6.58 -7.99
N VAL A 587 -29.97 -5.44 -7.49
CA VAL A 587 -30.13 -5.18 -6.05
C VAL A 587 -31.12 -6.17 -5.42
N LEU A 588 -32.23 -6.47 -6.09
CA LEU A 588 -33.22 -7.46 -5.62
C LEU A 588 -32.63 -8.87 -5.48
N ASP A 589 -31.67 -9.26 -6.32
CA ASP A 589 -30.99 -10.57 -6.22
C ASP A 589 -30.20 -10.73 -4.90
N HIS A 590 -29.83 -9.62 -4.26
CA HIS A 590 -29.09 -9.61 -3.00
C HIS A 590 -29.98 -9.42 -1.75
N MET A 591 -31.30 -9.52 -1.89
CA MET A 591 -32.27 -9.42 -0.77
C MET A 591 -32.36 -10.68 0.10
N ARG A 592 -31.38 -11.58 0.00
CA ARG A 592 -31.30 -12.83 0.75
C ARG A 592 -30.03 -12.88 1.58
N ILE A 593 -30.02 -13.75 2.60
CA ILE A 593 -28.84 -13.94 3.45
C ILE A 593 -27.72 -14.55 2.59
N ASP A 594 -26.52 -14.00 2.74
CA ASP A 594 -25.27 -14.53 2.20
C ASP A 594 -24.27 -14.69 3.35
N ASP A 595 -23.82 -15.93 3.62
CA ASP A 595 -22.85 -16.17 4.69
C ASP A 595 -21.47 -15.54 4.38
N ASN A 596 -21.17 -15.25 3.11
CA ASN A 596 -19.97 -14.51 2.74
C ASN A 596 -20.07 -13.02 3.10
N HIS A 597 -21.29 -12.49 3.24
CA HIS A 597 -21.51 -11.09 3.54
C HIS A 597 -22.75 -10.89 4.43
N PRO A 598 -22.61 -11.01 5.77
CA PRO A 598 -23.74 -11.02 6.69
C PRO A 598 -24.67 -9.79 6.64
N PHE A 599 -24.19 -8.67 6.08
CA PHE A 599 -24.93 -7.41 5.97
C PHE A 599 -25.47 -7.10 4.56
N ILE A 600 -25.24 -7.96 3.56
CA ILE A 600 -25.58 -7.62 2.17
C ILE A 600 -27.08 -7.42 1.95
N LYS A 601 -27.88 -8.18 2.68
CA LYS A 601 -29.33 -8.04 2.68
C LYS A 601 -29.76 -6.69 3.24
N GLU A 602 -29.15 -6.24 4.33
CA GLU A 602 -29.46 -4.96 4.97
C GLU A 602 -29.15 -3.80 4.03
N TYR A 603 -27.98 -3.82 3.38
CA TYR A 603 -27.63 -2.83 2.37
C TYR A 603 -28.56 -2.89 1.15
N ALA A 604 -28.93 -4.09 0.69
CA ALA A 604 -29.88 -4.25 -0.41
C ALA A 604 -31.27 -3.71 -0.06
N VAL A 605 -31.74 -3.91 1.18
CA VAL A 605 -33.02 -3.35 1.67
C VAL A 605 -32.98 -1.82 1.65
N VAL A 606 -31.89 -1.21 2.13
CA VAL A 606 -31.73 0.24 2.12
C VAL A 606 -31.67 0.77 0.69
N ALA A 607 -30.88 0.15 -0.18
CA ALA A 607 -30.78 0.54 -1.58
C ALA A 607 -32.12 0.40 -2.31
N LEU A 608 -32.87 -0.67 -2.06
CA LEU A 608 -34.21 -0.87 -2.62
C LEU A 608 -35.16 0.24 -2.20
N ARG A 609 -35.15 0.64 -0.93
CA ARG A 609 -35.96 1.78 -0.46
C ARG A 609 -35.62 3.03 -1.26
N SER A 610 -34.34 3.39 -1.37
CA SER A 610 -33.91 4.58 -2.12
C SER A 610 -34.28 4.53 -3.60
N LEU A 611 -34.26 3.35 -4.22
CA LEU A 611 -34.63 3.14 -5.63
C LEU A 611 -36.14 3.31 -5.90
N LEU A 612 -36.98 3.02 -4.90
CA LEU A 612 -38.44 3.06 -5.02
C LEU A 612 -39.06 4.34 -4.48
N GLU A 613 -38.34 5.08 -3.63
CA GLU A 613 -38.83 6.27 -2.95
C GLU A 613 -39.25 7.34 -3.95
N ASN A 614 -40.54 7.73 -3.89
CA ASN A 614 -41.18 8.71 -4.77
C ASN A 614 -41.02 8.41 -6.29
N ASN A 615 -40.86 7.14 -6.67
CA ASN A 615 -40.73 6.74 -8.08
C ASN A 615 -41.78 5.69 -8.50
N PRO A 616 -42.92 6.12 -9.07
CA PRO A 616 -43.99 5.22 -9.49
C PRO A 616 -43.54 4.20 -10.55
N THR A 617 -42.58 4.55 -11.42
CA THR A 617 -42.12 3.64 -12.48
C THR A 617 -41.24 2.51 -11.95
N SER A 618 -40.40 2.79 -10.95
CA SER A 618 -39.64 1.76 -10.25
C SER A 618 -40.54 0.91 -9.34
N GLN A 619 -41.56 1.51 -8.71
CA GLN A 619 -42.56 0.77 -7.94
C GLN A 619 -43.37 -0.18 -8.82
N ALA A 620 -43.83 0.30 -9.99
CA ALA A 620 -44.51 -0.52 -10.98
C ALA A 620 -43.64 -1.69 -11.46
N TYR A 621 -42.37 -1.43 -11.73
CA TYR A 621 -41.42 -2.48 -12.12
C TYR A 621 -41.36 -3.63 -11.11
N VAL A 622 -41.40 -3.32 -9.80
CA VAL A 622 -41.41 -4.35 -8.74
C VAL A 622 -42.79 -4.98 -8.58
N SER A 623 -43.88 -4.23 -8.70
CA SER A 623 -45.24 -4.78 -8.59
C SER A 623 -45.59 -5.74 -9.73
N ASP A 624 -45.00 -5.51 -10.90
CA ASP A 624 -45.22 -6.34 -12.10
C ASP A 624 -44.35 -7.60 -12.10
N MET A 625 -43.52 -7.82 -11.06
CA MET A 625 -42.74 -9.04 -10.93
C MET A 625 -43.63 -10.22 -10.51
N GLU A 626 -43.67 -11.26 -11.36
CA GLU A 626 -44.42 -12.48 -11.12
C GLU A 626 -43.52 -13.66 -10.75
N ALA A 627 -44.00 -14.51 -9.83
CA ALA A 627 -43.32 -15.74 -9.46
C ALA A 627 -43.39 -16.76 -10.61
N LYS A 628 -42.25 -17.00 -11.30
CA LYS A 628 -42.19 -17.95 -12.43
C LYS A 628 -41.95 -19.42 -12.03
N GLY A 629 -41.39 -19.68 -10.85
CA GLY A 629 -41.04 -21.03 -10.41
C GLY A 629 -40.42 -21.06 -9.03
N VAL A 630 -40.34 -22.25 -8.43
CA VAL A 630 -39.71 -22.47 -7.12
C VAL A 630 -38.38 -23.18 -7.32
N VAL A 631 -37.30 -22.60 -6.78
CA VAL A 631 -36.00 -23.27 -6.68
C VAL A 631 -36.09 -24.29 -5.55
N GLN A 632 -35.81 -25.56 -5.83
CA GLN A 632 -35.85 -26.62 -4.82
C GLN A 632 -34.66 -26.47 -3.88
N ASP A 633 -34.94 -26.44 -2.58
CA ASP A 633 -33.89 -26.46 -1.56
C ASP A 633 -33.37 -27.91 -1.40
N PRO A 634 -32.07 -28.17 -1.56
CA PRO A 634 -31.50 -29.52 -1.42
C PRO A 634 -31.77 -30.17 -0.06
N LYS A 635 -31.89 -29.38 1.02
CA LYS A 635 -32.21 -29.87 2.37
C LYS A 635 -33.67 -30.26 2.47
N LEU A 636 -34.58 -29.49 1.87
CA LEU A 636 -36.00 -29.88 1.78
C LEU A 636 -36.15 -31.15 0.95
N ALA A 637 -35.46 -31.24 -0.19
CA ALA A 637 -35.43 -32.44 -1.02
C ALA A 637 -34.91 -33.66 -0.24
N SER A 638 -33.83 -33.51 0.55
CA SER A 638 -33.30 -34.59 1.40
C SER A 638 -34.25 -35.02 2.53
N ALA A 639 -35.18 -34.15 2.93
CA ALA A 639 -36.25 -34.45 3.87
C ALA A 639 -37.51 -35.04 3.19
N GLY A 640 -37.45 -35.29 1.88
CA GLY A 640 -38.58 -35.73 1.06
C GLY A 640 -39.66 -34.67 0.92
N ILE A 641 -39.29 -33.38 0.95
CA ILE A 641 -40.19 -32.24 0.83
C ILE A 641 -39.89 -31.50 -0.47
N GLN A 642 -40.89 -31.40 -1.33
CA GLN A 642 -40.80 -30.67 -2.60
C GLN A 642 -41.64 -29.39 -2.50
N ALA A 643 -41.07 -28.27 -2.92
CA ALA A 643 -41.76 -26.99 -2.96
C ALA A 643 -42.39 -26.77 -4.34
N SER A 644 -43.64 -26.32 -4.40
CA SER A 644 -44.37 -26.03 -5.64
C SER A 644 -45.05 -24.67 -5.54
N LEU A 645 -45.13 -23.97 -6.66
CA LEU A 645 -45.95 -22.76 -6.76
C LEU A 645 -47.40 -23.18 -6.98
N ASP A 646 -48.31 -22.67 -6.16
CA ASP A 646 -49.73 -22.84 -6.41
C ASP A 646 -50.25 -21.85 -7.46
N SER A 647 -51.50 -22.03 -7.89
CA SER A 647 -52.16 -21.19 -8.89
C SER A 647 -52.36 -19.73 -8.45
N SER A 648 -52.08 -19.40 -7.18
CA SER A 648 -52.16 -18.04 -6.63
C SER A 648 -50.80 -17.36 -6.46
N GLY A 649 -49.71 -18.00 -6.87
CA GLY A 649 -48.37 -17.43 -6.73
C GLY A 649 -47.72 -17.70 -5.36
N HIS A 650 -48.38 -18.46 -4.47
CA HIS A 650 -47.85 -18.79 -3.15
C HIS A 650 -47.02 -20.09 -3.19
N ILE A 651 -46.00 -20.16 -2.33
CA ILE A 651 -45.16 -21.35 -2.16
C ILE A 651 -45.93 -22.36 -1.31
N SER A 652 -46.21 -23.52 -1.88
CA SER A 652 -46.71 -24.71 -1.20
C SER A 652 -45.58 -25.75 -1.06
N VAL A 653 -45.62 -26.57 -0.01
CA VAL A 653 -44.66 -27.67 0.19
C VAL A 653 -45.42 -28.98 0.35
N LYS A 654 -45.01 -30.00 -0.39
CA LYS A 654 -45.58 -31.36 -0.33
C LYS A 654 -44.51 -32.34 0.08
N ARG A 655 -44.88 -33.29 0.95
CA ARG A 655 -44.01 -34.42 1.29
C ARG A 655 -44.21 -35.52 0.25
N GLU A 656 -43.13 -36.01 -0.35
CA GLU A 656 -43.19 -37.17 -1.24
C GLU A 656 -43.72 -38.38 -0.46
N ALA A 657 -44.71 -39.06 -1.03
CA ALA A 657 -45.29 -40.25 -0.42
C ALA A 657 -44.24 -41.36 -0.41
N SER A 658 -43.89 -41.86 0.77
CA SER A 658 -42.97 -42.99 0.92
C SER A 658 -43.57 -44.24 0.27
N THR A 659 -43.05 -44.63 -0.89
CA THR A 659 -43.28 -45.97 -1.46
C THR A 659 -42.57 -47.01 -0.59
N ASN A 660 -43.29 -47.55 0.39
CA ASN A 660 -42.91 -48.78 1.08
C ASN A 660 -43.05 -49.97 0.13
N THR A 661 -42.04 -50.25 -0.69
CA THR A 661 -41.87 -51.59 -1.28
C THR A 661 -41.10 -52.46 -0.30
N PHE A 662 -41.85 -53.20 0.52
CA PHE A 662 -41.34 -54.37 1.23
C PHE A 662 -40.98 -55.44 0.20
N ASN A 663 -39.70 -55.62 -0.10
CA ASN A 663 -39.21 -56.83 -0.77
C ASN A 663 -39.06 -57.93 0.28
N VAL A 664 -40.10 -58.76 0.42
CA VAL A 664 -40.00 -60.07 1.08
C VAL A 664 -39.18 -60.97 0.16
N LYS A 665 -37.92 -61.24 0.50
CA LYS A 665 -37.18 -62.36 -0.08
C LYS A 665 -37.72 -63.64 0.54
N GLU A 666 -38.51 -64.38 -0.22
CA GLU A 666 -38.75 -65.80 0.03
C GLU A 666 -37.42 -66.56 -0.06
N ASN A 667 -37.00 -67.16 1.05
CA ASN A 667 -35.97 -68.18 1.07
C ASN A 667 -36.66 -69.55 1.00
N SER A 668 -36.78 -70.12 -0.21
CA SER A 668 -37.00 -71.55 -0.41
C SER A 668 -35.65 -72.27 -0.30
N GLY A 669 -35.52 -73.15 0.69
CA GLY A 669 -34.26 -73.83 1.01
C GLY A 669 -33.88 -75.00 0.10
N THR A 670 -32.60 -75.35 0.10
CA THR A 670 -32.03 -76.67 0.44
C THR A 670 -30.51 -76.58 0.43
#